data_AF-A0A523GNL2-F1
#
_entry.id   AF-A0A523GNL2-F1
#
_cell.length_a   1.000
_cell.length_b   1.000
_cell.length_c   1.000
_cell.angle_alpha   90.00
_cell.angle_beta   90.00
_cell.angle_gamma   90.00
#
_symmetry.space_group_name_H-M   'P 1'
#
loop_
_entity.id
_entity.type
_entity.pdbx_description
1 polymer ?
#
loop_
_entity_poly.entity_id
_entity_poly.type
_entity_poly.pdbx_seq_one_letter_code
_entity_poly.pdbx_strand_id
1 'polypeptide(L)'
;MKKRFLLLLFSTLLVVQIAPAQTSPTSSYVLDGGFGGAAAVLDGEVFVGLSPVGWPTGDKPAGIVHVYKKDTSGSWTESQSLSASDGMLGDHFGRSVFAGRGMVIVGAPGIGAAYVFKKDADGTWVEAGKLSPTLAEGYEFGGAYARGGMRNSTIAVSGQRILVTSYNSETRTGAVHVFHLQGTGWAEKAIFDSGNEDGGDGFGWSIAANNNTFFVGATLQNGRKGAVHVFRMNTFNGTWERSDVLSPESLTAGASLGTSIALHRQHLLIGAPRQANFGGVVAYEMLRDGSFSYMDVLQETEPADGSRKTGAFGSTVVVSGDDIMIGARGSVFAASLGSSGLSMTRITAPDTRSAGSFGMAVAASGNVLSVGSPSADYEEGVSNVFERNSAGGNWEPAGLLAAEVQRLASMYGEQVDCTDGEAGIFACEDVDLVSFMSLTELTSDRGVKMTDIWGWEDPETGKEWVLQARTEGVSFVDISNPSYPVYVGQLMKTSKSPGSAWRDVKVYKDHAFIVADGAGEHGVQIFDLRQLRDVDPEDMPVTFEETAHYSGVNSTHNMVINEETGFAYAVGNRSGGETCGGQLHMINIQDPTNPTFAGCYSLAEAGGTHDSQCVVYRGADTNYSGREICFTSNGSSFIIADVTDKDSPTTLAHTSYPNQAYTHQGWLSEDHSYFYMNDELDEMTGIVDQTRTLIWDVRELGDPTLVGEFMLDSKASDHNLYIRGNLMYQSNYQAGLRILDISDPENPVEVGHFDTTPGGEDKAGFGGSWSNYPYFKSGIIAVSSRGEGLFLLKKRSVDI
;
A
#
# COMPACT_ATOMS: atom_id res chain seq x y z
N MET A 1 61.60 33.33 -48.85
CA MET A 1 61.83 32.80 -47.49
C MET A 1 60.54 33.00 -46.71
N LYS A 2 59.56 32.09 -46.71
CA LYS A 2 59.45 30.74 -46.10
C LYS A 2 59.52 30.74 -44.56
N LYS A 3 58.34 30.81 -43.91
CA LYS A 3 57.83 29.78 -42.99
C LYS A 3 56.31 29.96 -42.84
N ARG A 4 55.56 28.91 -43.23
CA ARG A 4 54.11 28.77 -43.13
C ARG A 4 53.74 28.48 -41.67
N PHE A 5 52.76 29.18 -41.11
CA PHE A 5 52.03 28.73 -39.93
C PHE A 5 50.85 27.88 -40.43
N LEU A 6 50.91 26.58 -40.14
CA LEU A 6 49.83 25.63 -40.34
C LEU A 6 49.28 25.35 -38.93
N LEU A 7 48.13 25.92 -38.57
CA LEU A 7 47.36 25.45 -37.43
C LEU A 7 46.68 24.15 -37.88
N LEU A 8 47.13 23.02 -37.33
CA LEU A 8 46.39 21.75 -37.43
C LEU A 8 45.20 21.80 -36.47
N LEU A 9 44.00 21.66 -37.03
CA LEU A 9 42.81 21.19 -36.31
C LEU A 9 43.13 19.81 -35.73
N PHE A 10 43.05 19.66 -34.41
CA PHE A 10 42.89 18.35 -33.78
C PHE A 10 41.39 18.06 -33.70
N SER A 11 40.94 17.14 -34.55
CA SER A 11 39.63 16.49 -34.45
C SER A 11 39.62 15.62 -33.19
N THR A 12 38.93 16.05 -32.14
CA THR A 12 38.52 15.16 -31.06
C THR A 12 37.33 14.34 -31.55
N LEU A 13 37.58 13.06 -31.88
CA LEU A 13 36.53 12.06 -32.03
C LEU A 13 35.77 11.99 -30.70
N LEU A 14 34.50 12.41 -30.72
CA LEU A 14 33.55 12.09 -29.66
C LEU A 14 33.29 10.58 -29.76
N VAL A 15 33.84 9.81 -28.82
CA VAL A 15 33.42 8.42 -28.63
C VAL A 15 32.05 8.48 -27.96
N VAL A 16 31.00 8.35 -28.76
CA VAL A 16 29.66 8.06 -28.27
C VAL A 16 29.75 6.71 -27.56
N GLN A 17 29.67 6.72 -26.23
CA GLN A 17 29.43 5.49 -25.49
C GLN A 17 28.00 5.05 -25.82
N ILE A 18 27.90 4.04 -26.67
CA ILE A 18 26.67 3.27 -26.85
C ILE A 18 26.47 2.53 -25.53
N ALA A 19 25.45 2.90 -24.77
CA ALA A 19 25.04 2.16 -23.59
C ALA A 19 24.68 0.72 -24.02
N PRO A 20 25.13 -0.31 -23.30
CA PRO A 20 24.67 -1.67 -23.57
C PRO A 20 23.14 -1.72 -23.41
N ALA A 21 22.48 -2.41 -24.34
CA ALA A 21 21.05 -2.74 -24.23
C ALA A 21 20.76 -3.33 -22.85
N GLN A 22 19.77 -2.77 -22.16
CA GLN A 22 19.33 -3.21 -20.84
C GLN A 22 19.02 -4.71 -20.91
N THR A 23 19.80 -5.50 -20.18
CA THR A 23 19.39 -6.85 -19.80
C THR A 23 18.19 -6.71 -18.86
N SER A 24 17.12 -7.46 -19.17
CA SER A 24 15.83 -7.46 -18.49
C SER A 24 15.93 -7.21 -16.99
N PRO A 25 15.18 -6.24 -16.42
CA PRO A 25 15.01 -6.22 -14.99
C PRO A 25 14.25 -7.49 -14.62
N THR A 26 14.87 -8.32 -13.79
CA THR A 26 14.17 -9.41 -13.10
C THR A 26 13.12 -8.77 -12.20
N SER A 27 11.89 -8.63 -12.72
CA SER A 27 10.63 -8.34 -12.01
C SER A 27 10.72 -7.37 -10.82
N SER A 28 10.68 -6.07 -11.07
CA SER A 28 10.43 -5.07 -10.04
C SER A 28 8.92 -4.78 -9.97
N TYR A 29 8.16 -5.65 -9.30
CA TYR A 29 6.78 -5.33 -8.96
C TYR A 29 6.76 -4.36 -7.78
N VAL A 30 5.91 -3.34 -7.89
CA VAL A 30 5.48 -2.46 -6.81
C VAL A 30 5.18 -3.32 -5.59
N LEU A 31 6.06 -3.26 -4.59
CA LEU A 31 5.85 -3.92 -3.32
C LEU A 31 4.73 -3.14 -2.61
N ASP A 32 3.66 -3.82 -2.21
CA ASP A 32 2.90 -3.37 -1.03
C ASP A 32 3.85 -3.51 0.17
N GLY A 33 4.69 -2.48 0.36
CA GLY A 33 5.94 -2.50 1.11
C GLY A 33 5.72 -2.69 2.61
N GLY A 34 5.81 -3.93 3.08
CA GLY A 34 5.85 -4.21 4.52
C GLY A 34 7.22 -4.01 5.17
N PHE A 35 8.07 -3.12 4.64
CA PHE A 35 9.38 -2.83 5.22
C PHE A 35 9.22 -2.36 6.67
N GLY A 36 9.95 -2.98 7.59
CA GLY A 36 9.78 -2.68 9.02
C GLY A 36 8.59 -3.41 9.66
N GLY A 37 7.97 -4.37 8.97
CA GLY A 37 6.98 -5.28 9.54
C GLY A 37 7.58 -6.32 10.50
N ALA A 38 8.88 -6.58 10.37
CA ALA A 38 9.69 -7.38 11.28
C ALA A 38 11.06 -6.73 11.44
N ALA A 39 11.61 -6.79 12.66
CA ALA A 39 12.94 -6.27 12.96
C ALA A 39 13.65 -7.16 13.99
N ALA A 40 14.97 -7.23 13.92
CA ALA A 40 15.83 -7.82 14.95
C ALA A 40 17.13 -7.03 15.06
N VAL A 41 17.79 -7.09 16.24
CA VAL A 41 19.09 -6.42 16.46
C VAL A 41 20.05 -7.42 17.10
N LEU A 42 21.24 -7.57 16.51
CA LEU A 42 22.29 -8.46 17.03
C LEU A 42 23.66 -7.85 16.74
N ASP A 43 24.52 -7.78 17.76
CA ASP A 43 25.93 -7.36 17.64
C ASP A 43 26.14 -6.02 16.89
N GLY A 44 25.22 -5.07 17.08
CA GLY A 44 25.27 -3.75 16.43
C GLY A 44 24.75 -3.71 14.99
N GLU A 45 24.22 -4.81 14.47
CA GLU A 45 23.53 -4.90 13.18
C GLU A 45 22.02 -4.89 13.38
N VAL A 46 21.29 -4.24 12.47
CA VAL A 46 19.83 -4.18 12.45
C VAL A 46 19.33 -4.95 11.23
N PHE A 47 18.45 -5.91 11.45
CA PHE A 47 17.83 -6.75 10.43
C PHE A 47 16.39 -6.30 10.26
N VAL A 48 15.98 -5.94 9.06
CA VAL A 48 14.63 -5.43 8.77
C VAL A 48 14.01 -6.23 7.63
N GLY A 49 12.85 -6.82 7.89
CA GLY A 49 12.10 -7.57 6.89
C GLY A 49 11.35 -6.64 5.93
N LEU A 50 11.44 -6.96 4.64
CA LEU A 50 10.64 -6.44 3.53
C LEU A 50 9.80 -7.61 3.00
N SER A 51 8.55 -7.68 3.44
CA SER A 51 7.61 -8.75 3.10
C SER A 51 6.21 -8.16 3.00
N PRO A 52 5.38 -8.57 2.03
CA PRO A 52 4.04 -8.01 1.81
C PRO A 52 3.15 -7.96 3.07
N VAL A 53 2.35 -6.90 3.17
CA VAL A 53 1.41 -6.70 4.28
C VAL A 53 0.12 -7.48 4.05
N GLY A 54 0.14 -8.79 4.30
CA GLY A 54 -1.05 -9.63 4.18
C GLY A 54 -0.86 -11.10 4.53
N TRP A 55 -1.92 -11.88 4.33
CA TRP A 55 -1.80 -13.34 4.24
C TRP A 55 -0.94 -13.70 3.02
N PRO A 56 -0.16 -14.79 3.06
CA PRO A 56 0.58 -15.26 1.89
C PRO A 56 -0.32 -15.47 0.68
N THR A 57 0.03 -14.81 -0.42
CA THR A 57 -0.60 -14.99 -1.73
C THR A 57 0.52 -15.28 -2.74
N GLY A 58 0.28 -16.20 -3.68
CA GLY A 58 1.32 -16.76 -4.57
C GLY A 58 1.94 -15.77 -5.57
N ASP A 59 1.51 -14.52 -5.56
CA ASP A 59 1.78 -13.49 -6.57
C ASP A 59 2.70 -12.38 -6.07
N LYS A 60 2.94 -12.28 -4.76
CA LYS A 60 3.81 -11.24 -4.19
C LYS A 60 5.29 -11.66 -4.20
N PRO A 61 6.27 -10.74 -4.15
CA PRO A 61 7.68 -11.12 -4.07
C PRO A 61 8.00 -12.04 -2.89
N ALA A 62 9.01 -12.90 -3.05
CA ALA A 62 9.45 -13.84 -2.04
C ALA A 62 9.70 -13.17 -0.69
N GLY A 63 10.19 -11.92 -0.69
CA GLY A 63 10.55 -11.14 0.48
C GLY A 63 12.05 -11.19 0.77
N ILE A 64 12.54 -10.16 1.45
CA ILE A 64 13.98 -9.91 1.69
C ILE A 64 14.17 -9.46 3.14
N VAL A 65 15.31 -9.78 3.75
CA VAL A 65 15.74 -9.14 5.01
C VAL A 65 16.97 -8.29 4.75
N HIS A 66 16.86 -6.98 4.96
CA HIS A 66 17.95 -6.02 4.81
C HIS A 66 18.75 -5.94 6.10
N VAL A 67 20.08 -5.91 6.00
CA VAL A 67 21.02 -5.87 7.13
C VAL A 67 21.77 -4.55 7.13
N TYR A 68 21.52 -3.73 8.14
CA TYR A 68 22.14 -2.42 8.30
C TYR A 68 23.21 -2.43 9.39
N LYS A 69 24.29 -1.70 9.14
CA LYS A 69 25.35 -1.43 10.12
C LYS A 69 25.84 0.00 9.99
N LYS A 70 26.48 0.51 11.04
CA LYS A 70 27.17 1.80 10.95
C LYS A 70 28.40 1.72 10.06
N ASP A 71 28.52 2.67 9.15
CA ASP A 71 29.74 2.90 8.38
C ASP A 71 30.82 3.61 9.23
N THR A 72 31.96 3.93 8.62
CA THR A 72 33.06 4.62 9.29
C THR A 72 32.74 6.06 9.73
N SER A 73 31.68 6.66 9.17
CA SER A 73 31.18 7.99 9.56
C SER A 73 30.19 7.93 10.73
N GLY A 74 29.72 6.73 11.09
CA GLY A 74 28.71 6.52 12.12
C GLY A 74 27.28 6.51 11.58
N SER A 75 27.10 6.60 10.26
CA SER A 75 25.81 6.55 9.57
C SER A 75 25.37 5.11 9.34
N TRP A 76 24.08 4.83 9.54
CA TRP A 76 23.50 3.52 9.21
C TRP A 76 23.42 3.35 7.70
N THR A 77 24.01 2.27 7.19
CA THR A 77 24.03 1.92 5.77
C THR A 77 23.68 0.44 5.60
N GLU A 78 23.02 0.10 4.49
CA GLU A 78 22.79 -1.30 4.17
C GLU A 78 24.13 -1.97 3.85
N SER A 79 24.37 -3.11 4.47
CA SER A 79 25.60 -3.88 4.35
C SER A 79 25.42 -5.20 3.64
N GLN A 80 24.21 -5.74 3.65
CA GLN A 80 23.86 -7.01 3.03
C GLN A 80 22.33 -7.11 2.94
N SER A 81 21.83 -7.88 1.96
CA SER A 81 20.45 -8.38 1.94
C SER A 81 20.46 -9.91 2.03
N LEU A 82 19.51 -10.48 2.77
CA LEU A 82 19.31 -11.92 2.94
C LEU A 82 18.06 -12.35 2.16
N SER A 83 18.19 -13.45 1.43
CA SER A 83 17.11 -14.09 0.69
C SER A 83 17.19 -15.60 0.89
N ALA A 84 16.06 -16.28 0.76
CA ALA A 84 16.04 -17.74 0.69
C ALA A 84 16.71 -18.22 -0.60
N SER A 85 17.58 -19.23 -0.52
CA SER A 85 18.27 -19.80 -1.70
C SER A 85 17.32 -20.43 -2.72
N ASP A 86 16.11 -20.80 -2.30
CA ASP A 86 15.03 -21.34 -3.13
C ASP A 86 13.80 -20.43 -3.16
N GLY A 87 13.99 -19.13 -2.90
CA GLY A 87 12.91 -18.14 -2.81
C GLY A 87 12.11 -17.99 -4.10
N MET A 88 10.78 -18.08 -3.97
CA MET A 88 9.80 -17.89 -5.05
C MET A 88 8.74 -16.86 -4.67
N LEU A 89 7.96 -16.40 -5.65
CA LEU A 89 6.81 -15.52 -5.39
C LEU A 89 5.85 -16.19 -4.39
N GLY A 90 5.39 -15.42 -3.41
CA GLY A 90 4.46 -15.83 -2.38
C GLY A 90 5.08 -16.42 -1.13
N ASP A 91 6.40 -16.63 -1.08
CA ASP A 91 7.07 -17.24 0.09
C ASP A 91 6.94 -16.39 1.37
N HIS A 92 6.87 -15.07 1.21
CA HIS A 92 6.80 -14.08 2.28
C HIS A 92 7.97 -14.17 3.28
N PHE A 93 9.17 -14.59 2.84
CA PHE A 93 10.44 -14.49 3.54
C PHE A 93 10.63 -13.11 4.21
N GLY A 94 11.11 -13.10 5.45
CA GLY A 94 11.31 -11.86 6.23
C GLY A 94 10.11 -11.48 7.09
N ARG A 95 9.05 -12.30 7.13
CA ARG A 95 7.83 -12.02 7.90
C ARG A 95 8.03 -12.06 9.42
N SER A 96 8.98 -12.87 9.87
CA SER A 96 9.52 -12.83 11.22
C SER A 96 11.03 -12.94 11.15
N VAL A 97 11.72 -12.28 12.07
CA VAL A 97 13.18 -12.33 12.16
C VAL A 97 13.55 -12.49 13.62
N PHE A 98 14.25 -13.57 13.94
CA PHE A 98 14.91 -13.76 15.23
C PHE A 98 16.41 -13.55 15.05
N ALA A 99 17.04 -12.76 15.91
CA ALA A 99 18.49 -12.64 15.95
C ALA A 99 19.00 -12.89 17.38
N GLY A 100 19.91 -13.83 17.53
CA GLY A 100 20.44 -14.22 18.84
C GLY A 100 21.32 -15.45 18.76
N ARG A 101 22.22 -15.59 19.75
CA ARG A 101 23.17 -16.73 19.84
C ARG A 101 24.01 -16.92 18.56
N GLY A 102 24.39 -15.81 17.92
CA GLY A 102 25.21 -15.82 16.69
C GLY A 102 24.49 -16.36 15.46
N MET A 103 23.15 -16.38 15.46
CA MET A 103 22.33 -16.81 14.34
C MET A 103 21.23 -15.78 14.06
N VAL A 104 20.82 -15.72 12.80
CA VAL A 104 19.59 -15.05 12.37
C VAL A 104 18.67 -16.14 11.81
N ILE A 105 17.39 -16.13 12.20
CA ILE A 105 16.40 -17.09 11.72
C ILE A 105 15.24 -16.31 11.14
N VAL A 106 14.89 -16.59 9.89
CA VAL A 106 13.91 -15.83 9.11
C VAL A 106 12.75 -16.72 8.71
N GLY A 107 11.52 -16.32 9.05
CA GLY A 107 10.30 -17.02 8.64
C GLY A 107 9.89 -16.71 7.19
N ALA A 108 9.37 -17.72 6.50
CA ALA A 108 8.79 -17.68 5.15
C ALA A 108 7.45 -18.45 5.17
N PRO A 109 6.39 -17.85 5.72
CA PRO A 109 5.12 -18.53 6.00
C PRO A 109 4.40 -19.03 4.76
N GLY A 110 4.61 -18.44 3.58
CA GLY A 110 3.90 -18.81 2.36
C GLY A 110 4.23 -20.20 1.85
N ILE A 111 5.42 -20.69 2.19
CA ILE A 111 5.87 -22.06 1.89
C ILE A 111 6.06 -22.91 3.16
N GLY A 112 5.59 -22.41 4.30
CA GLY A 112 5.69 -23.12 5.57
C GLY A 112 7.14 -23.41 6.01
N ALA A 113 8.07 -22.47 5.81
CA ALA A 113 9.49 -22.67 6.09
C ALA A 113 10.12 -21.56 6.96
N ALA A 114 11.28 -21.87 7.54
CA ALA A 114 12.15 -20.87 8.15
C ALA A 114 13.62 -21.16 7.82
N TYR A 115 14.43 -20.12 7.64
CA TYR A 115 15.81 -20.22 7.17
C TYR A 115 16.76 -19.73 8.25
N VAL A 116 17.86 -20.46 8.46
CA VAL A 116 18.88 -20.17 9.46
C VAL A 116 20.10 -19.57 8.77
N PHE A 117 20.54 -18.41 9.19
CA PHE A 117 21.74 -17.72 8.71
C PHE A 117 22.81 -17.65 9.80
N LYS A 118 24.07 -17.79 9.40
CA LYS A 118 25.26 -17.66 10.25
C LYS A 118 26.33 -16.84 9.55
N LYS A 119 27.16 -16.16 10.33
CA LYS A 119 28.37 -15.53 9.78
C LYS A 119 29.37 -16.59 9.33
N ASP A 120 29.91 -16.41 8.13
CA ASP A 120 31.07 -17.15 7.63
C ASP A 120 32.39 -16.60 8.22
N ALA A 121 33.53 -17.04 7.68
CA ALA A 121 34.84 -16.61 8.14
C ALA A 121 35.14 -15.12 7.86
N ASP A 122 34.47 -14.53 6.85
CA ASP A 122 34.63 -13.14 6.44
C ASP A 122 33.63 -12.21 7.16
N GLY A 123 32.75 -12.78 7.99
CA GLY A 123 31.74 -12.04 8.74
C GLY A 123 30.45 -11.78 7.96
N THR A 124 30.27 -12.43 6.81
CA THR A 124 29.08 -12.31 5.95
C THR A 124 28.02 -13.30 6.38
N TRP A 125 26.75 -12.88 6.43
CA TRP A 125 25.66 -13.81 6.76
C TRP A 125 25.39 -14.73 5.57
N VAL A 126 25.51 -16.04 5.78
CA VAL A 126 25.22 -17.06 4.76
C VAL A 126 24.15 -18.01 5.25
N GLU A 127 23.31 -18.51 4.34
CA GLU A 127 22.31 -19.51 4.66
C GLU A 127 23.00 -20.80 5.14
N ALA A 128 22.69 -21.21 6.36
CA ALA A 128 23.25 -22.37 7.05
C ALA A 128 22.25 -23.54 7.18
N GLY A 129 21.01 -23.37 6.72
CA GLY A 129 20.03 -24.45 6.59
C GLY A 129 18.58 -23.98 6.62
N LYS A 130 17.68 -24.87 6.23
CA LYS A 130 16.22 -24.68 6.16
C LYS A 130 15.50 -25.55 7.19
N LEU A 131 14.45 -25.00 7.80
CA LEU A 131 13.49 -25.66 8.68
C LEU A 131 12.18 -25.81 7.91
N SER A 132 11.77 -27.04 7.62
CA SER A 132 10.54 -27.33 6.86
C SER A 132 9.79 -28.50 7.49
N PRO A 133 8.79 -28.24 8.34
CA PRO A 133 7.89 -29.28 8.83
C PRO A 133 6.92 -29.74 7.75
N THR A 134 6.27 -30.89 7.96
CA THR A 134 5.07 -31.25 7.20
C THR A 134 3.85 -30.65 7.88
N LEU A 135 3.14 -29.77 7.18
CA LEU A 135 1.98 -29.05 7.71
C LEU A 135 0.70 -29.51 7.01
N ALA A 136 -0.41 -29.45 7.74
CA ALA A 136 -1.72 -29.60 7.13
C ALA A 136 -2.08 -28.33 6.34
N GLU A 137 -3.08 -28.45 5.45
CA GLU A 137 -3.57 -27.34 4.64
C GLU A 137 -4.01 -26.13 5.51
N GLY A 138 -3.70 -24.92 5.04
CA GLY A 138 -4.04 -23.65 5.71
C GLY A 138 -3.16 -23.28 6.92
N TYR A 139 -2.16 -24.09 7.29
CA TYR A 139 -1.19 -23.72 8.31
C TYR A 139 -0.05 -22.89 7.71
N GLU A 140 0.25 -21.76 8.34
CA GLU A 140 1.51 -21.05 8.15
C GLU A 140 2.58 -21.58 9.11
N PHE A 141 3.84 -21.18 8.89
CA PHE A 141 4.95 -21.46 9.78
C PHE A 141 5.94 -20.31 9.84
N GLY A 142 6.31 -19.89 11.05
CA GLY A 142 7.27 -18.81 11.23
C GLY A 142 6.69 -17.40 11.07
N GLY A 143 5.38 -17.20 11.25
CA GLY A 143 4.72 -15.90 11.40
C GLY A 143 3.99 -15.41 10.15
N ALA A 144 2.76 -14.89 10.33
CA ALA A 144 1.92 -14.30 9.27
C ALA A 144 1.13 -13.08 9.80
N TYR A 145 0.51 -12.29 8.90
CA TYR A 145 -0.58 -11.38 9.30
C TYR A 145 -1.85 -12.20 9.52
N ALA A 146 -2.31 -12.31 10.77
CA ALA A 146 -3.56 -13.00 11.08
C ALA A 146 -4.69 -12.02 11.43
N ARG A 147 -5.94 -12.44 11.23
CA ARG A 147 -7.13 -11.74 11.77
C ARG A 147 -7.00 -11.66 13.29
N GLY A 148 -6.38 -10.59 13.80
CA GLY A 148 -6.04 -10.47 15.22
C GLY A 148 -4.77 -9.66 15.51
N GLY A 149 -3.84 -9.54 14.57
CA GLY A 149 -2.60 -8.76 14.70
C GLY A 149 -1.39 -9.41 14.00
N MET A 150 -0.22 -8.79 14.16
CA MET A 150 1.04 -9.32 13.64
C MET A 150 1.59 -10.43 14.54
N ARG A 151 2.07 -11.53 13.94
CA ARG A 151 2.78 -12.61 14.65
C ARG A 151 4.27 -12.58 14.33
N ASN A 152 4.97 -11.62 14.91
CA ASN A 152 6.42 -11.41 14.71
C ASN A 152 7.30 -12.15 15.74
N SER A 153 6.71 -12.63 16.83
CA SER A 153 7.42 -13.33 17.92
C SER A 153 7.20 -14.84 17.86
N THR A 154 7.51 -15.47 16.72
CA THR A 154 7.17 -16.88 16.40
C THR A 154 8.37 -17.83 16.43
N ILE A 155 9.57 -17.31 16.67
CA ILE A 155 10.81 -18.08 16.70
C ILE A 155 11.53 -17.85 18.04
N ALA A 156 11.97 -18.93 18.68
CA ALA A 156 12.79 -18.88 19.89
C ALA A 156 13.88 -19.95 19.88
N VAL A 157 14.93 -19.77 20.69
CA VAL A 157 16.03 -20.73 20.79
C VAL A 157 16.21 -21.21 22.23
N SER A 158 16.18 -22.53 22.43
CA SER A 158 16.33 -23.20 23.72
C SER A 158 17.50 -24.18 23.70
N GLY A 159 18.62 -23.82 24.32
CA GLY A 159 19.87 -24.58 24.19
C GLY A 159 20.36 -24.62 22.74
N GLN A 160 20.47 -25.82 22.16
CA GLN A 160 20.82 -26.05 20.74
C GLN A 160 19.59 -26.28 19.84
N ARG A 161 18.39 -25.95 20.33
CA ARG A 161 17.12 -26.22 19.66
C ARG A 161 16.52 -24.95 19.15
N ILE A 162 16.00 -24.99 17.93
CA ILE A 162 15.17 -23.92 17.37
C ILE A 162 13.70 -24.33 17.56
N LEU A 163 12.91 -23.42 18.09
CA LEU A 163 11.47 -23.58 18.27
C LEU A 163 10.78 -22.59 17.35
N VAL A 164 9.87 -23.08 16.52
CA VAL A 164 9.10 -22.25 15.58
C VAL A 164 7.63 -22.59 15.72
N THR A 165 6.77 -21.58 15.71
CA THR A 165 5.32 -21.79 15.78
C THR A 165 4.69 -21.90 14.40
N SER A 166 3.62 -22.70 14.32
CA SER A 166 2.69 -22.76 13.19
C SER A 166 1.29 -22.37 13.63
N TYR A 167 0.46 -21.92 12.70
CA TYR A 167 -0.90 -21.48 12.99
C TYR A 167 -1.80 -21.60 11.77
N ASN A 168 -3.07 -21.93 11.98
CA ASN A 168 -4.09 -21.89 10.96
C ASN A 168 -5.16 -20.89 11.40
N SER A 169 -5.42 -19.86 10.59
CA SER A 169 -6.35 -18.79 10.95
C SER A 169 -7.82 -19.12 10.81
N GLU A 170 -8.14 -20.10 9.98
CA GLU A 170 -9.52 -20.53 9.75
C GLU A 170 -10.00 -21.32 10.96
N THR A 171 -9.20 -22.31 11.37
CA THR A 171 -9.45 -23.15 12.54
C THR A 171 -9.02 -22.48 13.85
N ARG A 172 -8.16 -21.47 13.77
CA ARG A 172 -7.56 -20.74 14.90
C ARG A 172 -6.77 -21.63 15.85
N THR A 173 -6.13 -22.66 15.31
CA THR A 173 -5.27 -23.61 16.04
C THR A 173 -3.81 -23.41 15.67
N GLY A 174 -2.88 -23.89 16.48
CA GLY A 174 -1.46 -23.82 16.18
C GLY A 174 -0.62 -24.80 17.00
N ALA A 175 0.67 -24.83 16.70
CA ALA A 175 1.61 -25.74 17.34
C ALA A 175 3.00 -25.10 17.49
N VAL A 176 3.87 -25.75 18.27
CA VAL A 176 5.30 -25.45 18.38
C VAL A 176 6.10 -26.63 17.88
N HIS A 177 6.93 -26.37 16.88
CA HIS A 177 7.81 -27.35 16.26
C HIS A 177 9.23 -27.17 16.80
N VAL A 178 9.87 -28.26 17.24
CA VAL A 178 11.20 -28.24 17.85
C VAL A 178 12.21 -28.91 16.92
N PHE A 179 13.15 -28.11 16.42
CA PHE A 179 14.21 -28.54 15.51
C PHE A 179 15.54 -28.70 16.24
N HIS A 180 16.27 -29.74 15.86
CA HIS A 180 17.63 -30.01 16.29
C HIS A 180 18.56 -30.14 15.09
N LEU A 181 19.78 -29.61 15.23
CA LEU A 181 20.82 -29.83 14.23
C LEU A 181 21.25 -31.32 14.24
N GLN A 182 21.22 -31.95 13.07
CA GLN A 182 21.64 -33.32 12.82
C GLN A 182 22.54 -33.35 11.58
N GLY A 183 23.84 -33.62 11.78
CA GLY A 183 24.82 -33.48 10.72
C GLY A 183 24.91 -32.01 10.27
N THR A 184 24.67 -31.76 8.99
CA THR A 184 24.63 -30.41 8.40
C THR A 184 23.22 -29.84 8.27
N GLY A 185 22.17 -30.62 8.58
CA GLY A 185 20.77 -30.23 8.42
C GLY A 185 20.01 -30.13 9.74
N TRP A 186 18.78 -29.62 9.68
CA TRP A 186 17.88 -29.55 10.82
C TRP A 186 16.77 -30.59 10.70
N ALA A 187 16.36 -31.15 11.83
CA ALA A 187 15.32 -32.16 11.85
C ALA A 187 14.37 -31.91 13.02
N GLU A 188 13.09 -32.00 12.71
CA GLU A 188 12.00 -31.90 13.67
C GLU A 188 12.02 -33.09 14.63
N LYS A 189 12.01 -32.80 15.93
CA LYS A 189 12.09 -33.80 17.00
C LYS A 189 10.84 -33.90 17.85
N ALA A 190 10.05 -32.83 17.90
CA ALA A 190 8.83 -32.79 18.68
C ALA A 190 7.89 -31.71 18.15
N ILE A 191 6.60 -31.94 18.32
CA ILE A 191 5.53 -30.99 18.07
C ILE A 191 4.71 -30.90 19.36
N PHE A 192 4.38 -29.68 19.78
CA PHE A 192 3.56 -29.41 20.95
C PHE A 192 2.35 -28.59 20.53
N ASP A 193 1.15 -29.04 20.87
CA ASP A 193 -0.10 -28.31 20.71
C ASP A 193 -0.68 -27.92 22.10
N SER A 194 -1.87 -27.32 22.09
CA SER A 194 -2.59 -26.95 23.32
C SER A 194 -3.29 -28.12 24.00
N GLY A 195 -3.39 -29.30 23.37
CA GLY A 195 -4.16 -30.44 23.85
C GLY A 195 -5.68 -30.19 23.90
N ASN A 196 -6.17 -29.11 23.29
CA ASN A 196 -7.58 -28.80 23.21
C ASN A 196 -8.18 -29.42 21.95
N GLU A 197 -8.95 -30.51 22.12
CA GLU A 197 -9.57 -31.25 21.02
C GLU A 197 -10.64 -30.43 20.27
N ASP A 198 -11.23 -29.42 20.91
CA ASP A 198 -12.23 -28.52 20.31
C ASP A 198 -11.58 -27.39 19.46
N GLY A 199 -10.25 -27.25 19.52
CA GLY A 199 -9.48 -26.26 18.79
C GLY A 199 -9.80 -24.80 19.13
N GLY A 200 -9.32 -23.88 18.30
CA GLY A 200 -9.72 -22.47 18.29
C GLY A 200 -9.23 -21.57 19.43
N ASP A 201 -8.27 -22.02 20.23
CA ASP A 201 -7.75 -21.31 21.41
C ASP A 201 -6.61 -20.32 21.11
N GLY A 202 -6.16 -20.24 19.86
CA GLY A 202 -5.11 -19.33 19.45
C GLY A 202 -3.70 -19.73 19.90
N PHE A 203 -3.49 -20.99 20.30
CA PHE A 203 -2.16 -21.50 20.67
C PHE A 203 -1.14 -21.34 19.53
N GLY A 204 0.13 -21.08 19.87
CA GLY A 204 1.19 -20.85 18.90
C GLY A 204 1.27 -19.39 18.42
N TRP A 205 0.51 -18.47 19.03
CA TRP A 205 0.50 -17.07 18.63
C TRP A 205 1.88 -16.41 18.76
N SER A 206 2.52 -16.60 19.91
CA SER A 206 3.86 -16.13 20.21
C SER A 206 4.64 -17.15 21.02
N ILE A 207 5.98 -17.05 21.01
CA ILE A 207 6.88 -17.93 21.74
C ILE A 207 8.06 -17.16 22.35
N ALA A 208 8.47 -17.58 23.54
CA ALA A 208 9.75 -17.19 24.14
C ALA A 208 10.38 -18.42 24.82
N ALA A 209 11.71 -18.45 24.92
CA ALA A 209 12.40 -19.56 25.57
C ALA A 209 13.67 -19.14 26.31
N ASN A 210 14.00 -19.89 27.36
CA ASN A 210 15.36 -20.00 27.89
C ASN A 210 15.90 -21.41 27.63
N ASN A 211 17.00 -21.78 28.29
CA ASN A 211 17.67 -23.06 28.04
C ASN A 211 16.80 -24.30 28.27
N ASN A 212 15.86 -24.26 29.23
CA ASN A 212 15.12 -25.45 29.67
C ASN A 212 13.60 -25.20 29.83
N THR A 213 13.12 -24.00 29.51
CA THR A 213 11.71 -23.59 29.59
C THR A 213 11.33 -22.84 28.32
N PHE A 214 10.17 -23.15 27.75
CA PHE A 214 9.56 -22.31 26.72
C PHE A 214 8.11 -21.98 27.07
N PHE A 215 7.65 -20.86 26.52
CA PHE A 215 6.37 -20.22 26.80
C PHE A 215 5.64 -20.02 25.48
N VAL A 216 4.35 -20.35 25.44
CA VAL A 216 3.55 -20.26 24.21
C VAL A 216 2.25 -19.50 24.48
N GLY A 217 2.01 -18.46 23.70
CA GLY A 217 0.77 -17.68 23.77
C GLY A 217 -0.42 -18.42 23.14
N ALA A 218 -1.56 -18.39 23.83
CA ALA A 218 -2.86 -18.88 23.37
C ALA A 218 -3.91 -17.76 23.51
N THR A 219 -3.93 -16.84 22.54
CA THR A 219 -4.61 -15.53 22.68
C THR A 219 -6.14 -15.59 22.68
N LEU A 220 -6.72 -16.68 22.19
CA LEU A 220 -8.18 -16.84 22.08
C LEU A 220 -8.77 -17.71 23.21
N GLN A 221 -7.92 -18.35 24.02
CA GLN A 221 -8.32 -19.15 25.16
C GLN A 221 -9.14 -18.32 26.17
N ASN A 222 -10.02 -18.99 26.91
CA ASN A 222 -10.85 -18.39 27.97
C ASN A 222 -11.70 -17.20 27.46
N GLY A 223 -12.35 -17.35 26.30
CA GLY A 223 -13.18 -16.30 25.71
C GLY A 223 -12.37 -15.08 25.25
N ARG A 224 -11.22 -15.31 24.62
CA ARG A 224 -10.25 -14.27 24.19
C ARG A 224 -9.58 -13.48 25.31
N LYS A 225 -9.71 -13.92 26.57
CA LYS A 225 -8.89 -13.40 27.66
C LYS A 225 -7.41 -13.68 27.41
N GLY A 226 -7.13 -14.84 26.82
CA GLY A 226 -5.79 -15.32 26.48
C GLY A 226 -5.10 -16.05 27.64
N ALA A 227 -4.12 -16.86 27.31
CA ALA A 227 -3.30 -17.62 28.25
C ALA A 227 -1.87 -17.81 27.73
N VAL A 228 -0.94 -18.21 28.61
CA VAL A 228 0.41 -18.65 28.26
C VAL A 228 0.67 -20.04 28.80
N HIS A 229 0.94 -20.99 27.91
CA HIS A 229 1.31 -22.36 28.27
C HIS A 229 2.81 -22.42 28.54
N VAL A 230 3.19 -23.06 29.64
CA VAL A 230 4.58 -23.21 30.07
C VAL A 230 5.01 -24.65 29.91
N PHE A 231 6.08 -24.87 29.16
CA PHE A 231 6.69 -26.19 28.98
C PHE A 231 8.08 -26.19 29.57
N ARG A 232 8.43 -27.25 30.29
CA ARG A 232 9.73 -27.44 30.93
C ARG A 232 10.38 -28.73 30.49
N MET A 233 11.67 -28.66 30.22
CA MET A 233 12.48 -29.82 29.92
C MET A 233 12.77 -30.57 31.21
N ASN A 234 12.29 -31.80 31.28
CA ASN A 234 12.73 -32.77 32.25
C ASN A 234 14.18 -33.15 31.90
N THR A 235 15.13 -32.70 32.72
CA THR A 235 16.57 -32.85 32.45
C THR A 235 17.07 -34.28 32.62
N PHE A 236 16.28 -35.18 33.22
CA PHE A 236 16.66 -36.58 33.43
C PHE A 236 16.45 -37.43 32.18
N ASN A 237 15.39 -37.19 31.42
CA ASN A 237 15.03 -37.97 30.23
C ASN A 237 15.04 -37.12 28.93
N GLY A 238 15.22 -35.80 29.04
CA GLY A 238 15.28 -34.87 27.91
C GLY A 238 13.92 -34.54 27.28
N THR A 239 12.80 -34.93 27.89
CA THR A 239 11.45 -34.66 27.37
C THR A 239 10.90 -33.33 27.86
N TRP A 240 10.05 -32.68 27.07
CA TRP A 240 9.32 -31.49 27.51
C TRP A 240 7.96 -31.87 28.07
N GLU A 241 7.58 -31.27 29.18
CA GLU A 241 6.30 -31.48 29.84
C GLU A 241 5.64 -30.12 30.08
N ARG A 242 4.31 -30.03 29.86
CA ARG A 242 3.56 -28.83 30.21
C ARG A 242 3.49 -28.73 31.72
N SER A 243 4.11 -27.70 32.28
CA SER A 243 4.19 -27.52 33.72
C SER A 243 3.18 -26.53 34.28
N ASP A 244 2.66 -25.61 33.45
CA ASP A 244 1.74 -24.58 33.90
C ASP A 244 0.93 -23.95 32.74
N VAL A 245 -0.16 -23.25 33.07
CA VAL A 245 -0.93 -22.38 32.16
C VAL A 245 -1.26 -21.08 32.89
N LEU A 246 -0.61 -19.99 32.47
CA LEU A 246 -0.75 -18.67 33.09
C LEU A 246 -1.91 -17.91 32.45
N SER A 247 -2.92 -17.55 33.26
CA SER A 247 -4.08 -16.74 32.85
C SER A 247 -4.63 -16.00 34.08
N PRO A 248 -4.06 -14.84 34.47
CA PRO A 248 -4.41 -14.17 35.70
C PRO A 248 -5.87 -13.70 35.71
N GLU A 249 -6.53 -13.81 36.87
CA GLU A 249 -7.94 -13.46 37.03
C GLU A 249 -8.21 -11.97 36.77
N SER A 250 -7.24 -11.09 37.05
CA SER A 250 -7.33 -9.64 36.91
C SER A 250 -7.56 -9.11 35.48
N LEU A 251 -7.35 -9.93 34.45
CA LEU A 251 -7.56 -9.49 33.07
C LEU A 251 -9.03 -9.46 32.66
N THR A 252 -9.36 -8.48 31.83
CA THR A 252 -10.67 -8.32 31.20
C THR A 252 -10.92 -9.39 30.13
N ALA A 253 -12.19 -9.69 29.86
CA ALA A 253 -12.54 -10.53 28.71
C ALA A 253 -12.07 -9.86 27.42
N GLY A 254 -11.47 -10.64 26.50
CA GLY A 254 -10.92 -10.10 25.25
C GLY A 254 -9.51 -9.52 25.35
N ALA A 255 -8.86 -9.52 26.53
CA ALA A 255 -7.53 -8.94 26.74
C ALA A 255 -6.41 -9.45 25.81
N SER A 256 -6.58 -10.66 25.24
CA SER A 256 -5.64 -11.28 24.31
C SER A 256 -4.23 -11.47 24.88
N LEU A 257 -4.15 -11.93 26.14
CA LEU A 257 -2.88 -12.27 26.79
C LEU A 257 -2.11 -13.31 25.96
N GLY A 258 -0.78 -13.15 25.89
CA GLY A 258 0.10 -14.02 25.13
C GLY A 258 0.29 -13.55 23.68
N THR A 259 -0.07 -12.29 23.37
CA THR A 259 0.19 -11.72 22.05
C THR A 259 1.69 -11.54 21.81
N SER A 260 2.43 -11.15 22.84
CA SER A 260 3.89 -11.06 22.85
C SER A 260 4.43 -11.58 24.17
N ILE A 261 5.63 -12.18 24.16
CA ILE A 261 6.25 -12.74 25.35
C ILE A 261 7.74 -12.40 25.33
N ALA A 262 8.24 -11.83 26.41
CA ALA A 262 9.66 -11.60 26.62
C ALA A 262 10.11 -12.17 27.96
N LEU A 263 11.35 -12.65 28.00
CA LEU A 263 11.94 -13.23 29.19
C LEU A 263 13.30 -12.59 29.44
N HIS A 264 13.50 -12.10 30.66
CA HIS A 264 14.79 -11.62 31.11
C HIS A 264 15.08 -12.09 32.53
N ARG A 265 16.15 -12.87 32.69
CA ARG A 265 16.51 -13.55 33.95
C ARG A 265 15.31 -14.36 34.47
N GLN A 266 14.76 -13.95 35.60
CA GLN A 266 13.60 -14.59 36.25
C GLN A 266 12.27 -13.87 35.95
N HIS A 267 12.28 -12.77 35.20
CA HIS A 267 11.07 -12.00 34.91
C HIS A 267 10.50 -12.38 33.54
N LEU A 268 9.23 -12.76 33.53
CA LEU A 268 8.44 -13.04 32.34
C LEU A 268 7.46 -11.89 32.13
N LEU A 269 7.52 -11.27 30.95
CA LEU A 269 6.64 -10.18 30.55
C LEU A 269 5.76 -10.66 29.41
N ILE A 270 4.45 -10.44 29.53
CA ILE A 270 3.44 -10.99 28.61
C ILE A 270 2.50 -9.88 28.16
N GLY A 271 2.46 -9.63 26.86
CA GLY A 271 1.56 -8.65 26.25
C GLY A 271 0.10 -9.09 26.23
N ALA A 272 -0.79 -8.15 26.56
CA ALA A 272 -2.24 -8.23 26.51
C ALA A 272 -2.79 -6.94 25.86
N PRO A 273 -2.62 -6.74 24.54
CA PRO A 273 -2.83 -5.45 23.87
C PRO A 273 -4.27 -4.96 23.85
N ARG A 274 -5.23 -5.79 24.26
CA ARG A 274 -6.65 -5.44 24.33
C ARG A 274 -7.16 -5.29 25.75
N GLN A 275 -6.28 -5.43 26.75
CA GLN A 275 -6.62 -5.27 28.15
C GLN A 275 -7.22 -3.88 28.39
N ALA A 276 -8.45 -3.84 28.91
CA ALA A 276 -9.14 -2.59 29.26
C ALA A 276 -9.15 -1.54 28.13
N ASN A 277 -9.22 -1.98 26.87
CA ASN A 277 -9.16 -1.18 25.64
C ASN A 277 -7.82 -0.50 25.34
N PHE A 278 -6.98 -0.15 26.32
CA PHE A 278 -5.71 0.54 26.07
C PHE A 278 -4.54 -0.42 25.82
N GLY A 279 -4.59 -1.61 26.43
CA GLY A 279 -3.53 -2.61 26.39
C GLY A 279 -2.76 -2.69 27.70
N GLY A 280 -2.06 -3.80 27.91
CA GLY A 280 -1.30 -4.05 29.12
C GLY A 280 -0.17 -5.05 28.92
N VAL A 281 0.78 -5.06 29.86
CA VAL A 281 1.83 -6.07 29.97
C VAL A 281 1.76 -6.68 31.37
N VAL A 282 1.51 -7.98 31.43
CA VAL A 282 1.50 -8.75 32.67
C VAL A 282 2.92 -9.19 33.00
N ALA A 283 3.34 -8.99 34.24
CA ALA A 283 4.65 -9.39 34.72
C ALA A 283 4.56 -10.52 35.76
N TYR A 284 5.38 -11.54 35.57
CA TYR A 284 5.57 -12.65 36.51
C TYR A 284 7.03 -12.77 36.91
N GLU A 285 7.28 -13.16 38.17
CA GLU A 285 8.57 -13.63 38.64
C GLU A 285 8.57 -15.16 38.68
N MET A 286 9.56 -15.78 38.03
CA MET A 286 9.80 -17.22 38.11
C MET A 286 10.60 -17.52 39.37
N LEU A 287 9.98 -18.24 40.30
CA LEU A 287 10.59 -18.64 41.55
C LEU A 287 11.53 -19.84 41.37
N ARG A 288 12.42 -20.05 42.34
CA ARG A 288 13.43 -21.12 42.29
C ARG A 288 12.85 -22.53 42.23
N ASP A 289 11.64 -22.72 42.74
CA ASP A 289 10.90 -23.98 42.68
C ASP A 289 10.18 -24.19 41.34
N GLY A 290 10.28 -23.23 40.41
CA GLY A 290 9.58 -23.23 39.13
C GLY A 290 8.13 -22.76 39.22
N SER A 291 7.63 -22.30 40.36
CA SER A 291 6.34 -21.61 40.39
C SER A 291 6.46 -20.17 39.85
N PHE A 292 5.33 -19.57 39.50
CA PHE A 292 5.28 -18.19 39.02
C PHE A 292 4.52 -17.32 40.02
N SER A 293 5.16 -16.24 40.48
CA SER A 293 4.52 -15.21 41.28
C SER A 293 4.03 -14.10 40.38
N TYR A 294 2.72 -13.85 40.36
CA TYR A 294 2.17 -12.67 39.70
C TYR A 294 2.69 -11.41 40.39
N MET A 295 3.20 -10.46 39.60
CA MET A 295 3.72 -9.19 40.13
C MET A 295 2.71 -8.06 39.90
N ASP A 296 2.47 -7.70 38.65
CA ASP A 296 1.62 -6.55 38.30
C ASP A 296 1.15 -6.60 36.84
N VAL A 297 0.22 -5.71 36.47
CA VAL A 297 -0.07 -5.36 35.07
C VAL A 297 0.33 -3.91 34.82
N LEU A 298 1.33 -3.71 33.97
CA LEU A 298 1.65 -2.40 33.42
C LEU A 298 0.56 -2.04 32.40
N GLN A 299 -0.14 -0.93 32.62
CA GLN A 299 -1.19 -0.46 31.72
C GLN A 299 -0.89 0.94 31.23
N GLU A 300 -1.26 1.20 29.98
CA GLU A 300 -1.36 2.56 29.48
C GLU A 300 -2.66 3.19 30.01
N THR A 301 -2.57 4.41 30.56
CA THR A 301 -3.74 5.13 31.09
C THR A 301 -4.42 6.01 30.05
N GLU A 302 -3.71 6.46 29.00
CA GLU A 302 -4.25 7.22 27.87
C GLU A 302 -3.44 7.01 26.56
N PRO A 303 -4.09 6.76 25.41
CA PRO A 303 -3.41 6.49 24.14
C PRO A 303 -2.70 7.73 23.59
N ALA A 304 -1.59 7.51 22.89
CA ALA A 304 -0.71 8.59 22.41
C ALA A 304 -1.37 9.59 21.45
N ASP A 305 -2.40 9.17 20.72
CA ASP A 305 -3.13 10.00 19.75
C ASP A 305 -4.39 10.66 20.34
N GLY A 306 -4.66 10.50 21.65
CA GLY A 306 -5.87 10.98 22.30
C GLY A 306 -7.16 10.33 21.76
N SER A 307 -7.06 9.29 20.94
CA SER A 307 -8.20 8.66 20.30
C SER A 307 -8.96 7.72 21.26
N ARG A 308 -10.21 7.42 20.92
CA ARG A 308 -10.98 6.36 21.60
C ARG A 308 -10.64 4.95 21.09
N LYS A 309 -9.65 4.81 20.18
CA LYS A 309 -9.23 3.51 19.63
C LYS A 309 -8.27 2.82 20.60
N THR A 310 -8.11 1.50 20.46
CA THR A 310 -7.27 0.73 21.37
C THR A 310 -5.78 1.12 21.21
N GLY A 311 -5.12 1.56 22.28
CA GLY A 311 -3.69 1.92 22.28
C GLY A 311 -2.77 0.76 21.90
N ALA A 312 -3.24 -0.48 22.02
CA ALA A 312 -2.52 -1.71 21.69
C ALA A 312 -1.18 -1.85 22.44
N PHE A 313 -1.08 -1.23 23.63
CA PHE A 313 0.08 -1.34 24.50
C PHE A 313 0.33 -2.80 24.89
N GLY A 314 1.55 -3.29 24.68
CA GLY A 314 1.89 -4.70 24.84
C GLY A 314 1.70 -5.53 23.56
N SER A 315 1.50 -4.89 22.41
CA SER A 315 1.49 -5.57 21.11
C SER A 315 2.83 -6.24 20.81
N THR A 316 3.93 -5.61 21.21
CA THR A 316 5.28 -6.19 21.25
C THR A 316 5.88 -5.94 22.63
N VAL A 317 6.70 -6.87 23.12
CA VAL A 317 7.51 -6.69 24.32
C VAL A 317 8.90 -7.23 24.01
N VAL A 318 9.92 -6.42 24.23
CA VAL A 318 11.33 -6.77 24.02
C VAL A 318 12.11 -6.42 25.28
N VAL A 319 13.10 -7.24 25.64
CA VAL A 319 14.01 -6.94 26.74
C VAL A 319 15.45 -7.02 26.26
N SER A 320 16.23 -5.97 26.53
CA SER A 320 17.65 -5.86 26.23
C SER A 320 18.40 -5.40 27.48
N GLY A 321 19.20 -6.28 28.07
CA GLY A 321 19.77 -6.00 29.40
C GLY A 321 18.66 -5.74 30.41
N ASP A 322 18.75 -4.65 31.16
CA ASP A 322 17.71 -4.25 32.11
C ASP A 322 16.60 -3.36 31.47
N ASP A 323 16.71 -3.02 30.18
CA ASP A 323 15.73 -2.18 29.48
C ASP A 323 14.59 -3.00 28.86
N ILE A 324 13.36 -2.55 29.04
CA ILE A 324 12.13 -3.11 28.48
C ILE A 324 11.57 -2.13 27.44
N MET A 325 11.29 -2.63 26.24
CA MET A 325 10.56 -1.90 25.21
C MET A 325 9.18 -2.51 25.00
N ILE A 326 8.15 -1.67 24.98
CA ILE A 326 6.77 -2.09 24.81
C ILE A 326 6.18 -1.34 23.62
N GLY A 327 5.78 -2.09 22.59
CA GLY A 327 5.10 -1.53 21.43
C GLY A 327 3.65 -1.19 21.72
N ALA A 328 3.22 -0.06 21.16
CA ALA A 328 1.85 0.41 21.12
C ALA A 328 1.57 1.03 19.74
N ARG A 329 0.30 1.31 19.45
CA ARG A 329 -0.06 1.96 18.19
C ARG A 329 0.49 3.38 18.15
N GLY A 330 1.41 3.66 17.23
CA GLY A 330 2.02 4.97 17.04
C GLY A 330 3.13 5.33 18.05
N SER A 331 3.52 4.41 18.94
CA SER A 331 4.54 4.70 19.96
C SER A 331 5.24 3.45 20.51
N VAL A 332 6.39 3.65 21.14
CA VAL A 332 7.11 2.64 21.93
C VAL A 332 7.36 3.21 23.32
N PHE A 333 7.19 2.38 24.35
CA PHE A 333 7.49 2.76 25.72
C PHE A 333 8.77 2.06 26.18
N ALA A 334 9.75 2.85 26.60
CA ALA A 334 11.00 2.39 27.18
C ALA A 334 10.94 2.46 28.71
N ALA A 335 11.26 1.37 29.39
CA ALA A 335 11.40 1.29 30.84
C ALA A 335 12.70 0.59 31.21
N SER A 336 13.17 0.76 32.46
CA SER A 336 14.33 0.05 32.98
C SER A 336 13.96 -0.69 34.28
N LEU A 337 14.40 -1.93 34.42
CA LEU A 337 14.18 -2.79 35.58
C LEU A 337 15.10 -2.35 36.74
N GLY A 338 14.72 -1.29 37.45
CA GLY A 338 15.44 -0.77 38.62
C GLY A 338 14.79 -1.10 39.98
N SER A 339 15.54 -0.93 41.08
CA SER A 339 15.09 -1.21 42.46
C SER A 339 14.10 -0.21 43.05
N SER A 340 13.75 0.86 42.34
CA SER A 340 12.94 2.00 42.83
C SER A 340 11.59 2.16 42.12
N GLY A 341 11.15 1.16 41.35
CA GLY A 341 9.91 1.18 40.57
C GLY A 341 10.13 1.41 39.07
N LEU A 342 9.09 1.16 38.27
CA LEU A 342 9.11 1.30 36.80
C LEU A 342 8.68 2.70 36.39
N SER A 343 9.58 3.46 35.76
CA SER A 343 9.25 4.70 35.03
C SER A 343 9.33 4.42 33.54
N MET A 344 8.28 4.80 32.80
CA MET A 344 8.19 4.61 31.35
C MET A 344 8.41 5.93 30.63
N THR A 345 9.26 5.93 29.61
CA THR A 345 9.43 7.04 28.67
C THR A 345 8.77 6.67 27.35
N ARG A 346 7.91 7.54 26.83
CA ARG A 346 7.27 7.34 25.52
C ARG A 346 8.19 7.85 24.40
N ILE A 347 8.37 7.02 23.39
CA ILE A 347 9.08 7.30 22.13
C ILE A 347 8.03 7.33 21.03
N THR A 348 8.02 8.40 20.24
CA THR A 348 7.12 8.58 19.09
C THR A 348 7.93 8.62 17.78
N ALA A 349 7.23 8.52 16.65
CA ALA A 349 7.85 8.72 15.35
C ALA A 349 8.59 10.08 15.30
N PRO A 350 9.85 10.14 14.82
CA PRO A 350 10.60 11.38 14.74
C PRO A 350 10.03 12.38 13.70
N ASP A 351 9.32 11.87 12.71
CA ASP A 351 8.76 12.64 11.59
C ASP A 351 7.43 12.06 11.09
N THR A 352 6.76 12.81 10.20
CA THR A 352 5.50 12.41 9.57
C THR A 352 5.66 11.22 8.63
N ARG A 353 6.82 11.09 7.98
CA ARG A 353 7.15 9.98 7.08
C ARG A 353 7.16 8.63 7.79
N SER A 354 7.44 8.61 9.09
CA SER A 354 7.52 7.42 9.93
C SER A 354 6.28 7.12 10.75
N ALA A 355 5.29 8.02 10.76
CA ALA A 355 4.15 7.96 11.69
C ALA A 355 3.21 6.76 11.43
N GLY A 356 3.09 6.30 10.18
CA GLY A 356 2.23 5.20 9.78
C GLY A 356 2.58 3.89 10.47
N SER A 357 1.72 3.43 11.40
CA SER A 357 1.95 2.18 12.14
C SER A 357 3.30 2.11 12.88
N PHE A 358 3.80 3.24 13.36
CA PHE A 358 5.01 3.27 14.21
C PHE A 358 4.82 2.41 15.46
N GLY A 359 5.84 1.63 15.83
CA GLY A 359 5.81 0.77 17.01
C GLY A 359 5.33 -0.66 16.76
N MET A 360 5.00 -1.02 15.51
CA MET A 360 4.48 -2.35 15.18
C MET A 360 5.52 -3.46 15.21
N ALA A 361 6.76 -3.16 14.82
CA ALA A 361 7.91 -4.04 15.04
C ALA A 361 8.91 -3.32 15.93
N VAL A 362 9.34 -3.97 17.01
CA VAL A 362 10.30 -3.41 17.96
C VAL A 362 11.38 -4.45 18.18
N ALA A 363 12.64 -4.03 18.12
CA ALA A 363 13.78 -4.87 18.41
C ALA A 363 14.88 -4.05 19.09
N ALA A 364 15.53 -4.62 20.10
CA ALA A 364 16.57 -3.92 20.85
C ALA A 364 17.69 -4.87 21.24
N SER A 365 18.93 -4.38 21.18
CA SER A 365 20.11 -5.07 21.71
C SER A 365 21.18 -4.06 22.09
N GLY A 366 21.67 -4.14 23.32
CA GLY A 366 22.61 -3.17 23.86
C GLY A 366 22.04 -1.74 23.82
N ASN A 367 22.74 -0.84 23.12
CA ASN A 367 22.40 0.57 22.98
C ASN A 367 21.63 0.89 21.68
N VAL A 368 21.17 -0.11 20.92
CA VAL A 368 20.47 0.06 19.64
C VAL A 368 19.03 -0.44 19.77
N LEU A 369 18.08 0.38 19.32
CA LEU A 369 16.66 0.09 19.24
C LEU A 369 16.19 0.36 17.81
N SER A 370 15.55 -0.62 17.19
CA SER A 370 14.88 -0.48 15.90
C SER A 370 13.37 -0.51 16.10
N VAL A 371 12.67 0.45 15.49
CA VAL A 371 11.22 0.58 15.53
C VAL A 371 10.68 0.68 14.10
N GLY A 372 9.94 -0.34 13.68
CA GLY A 372 9.36 -0.45 12.35
C GLY A 372 7.99 0.24 12.21
N SER A 373 7.75 0.75 11.00
CA SER A 373 6.58 1.48 10.55
C SER A 373 6.14 0.97 9.16
N PRO A 374 5.58 -0.24 9.05
CA PRO A 374 5.33 -0.91 7.76
C PRO A 374 4.21 -0.32 6.91
N SER A 375 3.49 0.69 7.41
CA SER A 375 2.47 1.41 6.62
C SER A 375 2.78 2.90 6.49
N ALA A 376 4.00 3.30 6.85
CA ALA A 376 4.46 4.66 6.68
C ALA A 376 5.15 4.81 5.31
N ASP A 377 5.63 6.02 5.01
CA ASP A 377 6.26 6.33 3.72
C ASP A 377 5.41 5.87 2.53
N TYR A 378 4.10 6.18 2.58
CA TYR A 378 3.10 5.80 1.57
C TYR A 378 3.10 4.30 1.23
N GLU A 379 3.12 3.47 2.29
CA GLU A 379 3.10 2.00 2.21
C GLU A 379 4.41 1.36 1.74
N GLU A 380 5.49 2.12 1.54
CA GLU A 380 6.82 1.53 1.31
C GLU A 380 7.47 1.04 2.60
N GLY A 381 7.00 1.54 3.74
CA GLY A 381 7.48 1.19 5.08
C GLY A 381 8.88 1.72 5.40
N VAL A 382 9.14 1.96 6.68
CA VAL A 382 10.46 2.40 7.19
C VAL A 382 10.76 1.76 8.54
N SER A 383 12.02 1.82 8.97
CA SER A 383 12.42 1.48 10.34
C SER A 383 13.33 2.56 10.92
N ASN A 384 12.90 3.14 12.05
CA ASN A 384 13.70 4.12 12.77
C ASN A 384 14.67 3.41 13.72
N VAL A 385 15.93 3.82 13.69
CA VAL A 385 16.93 3.41 14.66
C VAL A 385 17.10 4.51 15.71
N PHE A 386 17.05 4.11 16.96
CA PHE A 386 17.35 4.93 18.12
C PHE A 386 18.58 4.39 18.82
N GLU A 387 19.36 5.30 19.39
CA GLU A 387 20.51 4.97 20.22
C GLU A 387 20.41 5.57 21.61
N ARG A 388 20.92 4.83 22.58
CA ARG A 388 20.94 5.27 23.97
C ARG A 388 22.04 6.31 24.18
N ASN A 389 21.67 7.50 24.66
CA ASN A 389 22.63 8.56 24.91
C ASN A 389 23.58 8.23 26.08
N SER A 390 24.78 8.80 26.05
CA SER A 390 25.82 8.54 27.04
C SER A 390 25.60 9.24 28.40
N ALA A 391 24.65 10.18 28.48
CA ALA A 391 24.46 11.08 29.61
C ALA A 391 23.27 10.76 30.53
N GLY A 392 22.36 9.84 30.17
CA GLY A 392 21.17 9.61 31.00
C GLY A 392 20.22 8.48 30.62
N GLY A 393 20.52 7.65 29.62
CA GLY A 393 19.72 6.46 29.30
C GLY A 393 18.48 6.71 28.43
N ASN A 394 18.33 7.90 27.86
CA ASN A 394 17.27 8.20 26.89
C ASN A 394 17.62 7.66 25.51
N TRP A 395 16.59 7.32 24.73
CA TRP A 395 16.70 6.88 23.34
C TRP A 395 16.55 8.06 22.39
N GLU A 396 17.55 8.31 21.56
CA GLU A 396 17.59 9.42 20.61
C GLU A 396 17.59 8.89 19.17
N PRO A 397 16.87 9.54 18.22
CA PRO A 397 16.90 9.15 16.82
C PRO A 397 18.33 9.15 16.28
N ALA A 398 18.73 8.05 15.65
CA ALA A 398 20.09 7.82 15.14
C ALA A 398 20.13 7.44 13.64
N GLY A 399 19.01 7.04 13.06
CA GLY A 399 18.91 6.76 11.62
C GLY A 399 17.52 6.36 11.17
N LEU A 400 17.26 6.50 9.87
CA LEU A 400 16.05 6.02 9.21
C LEU A 400 16.48 4.98 8.16
N LEU A 401 16.02 3.75 8.32
CA LEU A 401 16.28 2.65 7.40
C LEU A 401 15.10 2.52 6.44
N ALA A 402 15.41 2.34 5.17
CA ALA A 402 14.46 2.18 4.09
C ALA A 402 15.08 1.30 3.00
N ALA A 403 14.29 0.45 2.37
CA ALA A 403 14.70 -0.29 1.20
C ALA A 403 14.69 0.61 -0.05
N GLU A 404 15.60 0.38 -0.98
CA GLU A 404 15.58 1.07 -2.27
C GLU A 404 14.31 0.70 -3.05
N VAL A 405 13.66 1.69 -3.66
CA VAL A 405 12.51 1.47 -4.56
C VAL A 405 13.07 1.55 -5.98
N GLN A 406 13.03 0.42 -6.69
CA GLN A 406 13.42 0.40 -8.10
C GLN A 406 12.34 1.08 -8.94
N ARG A 407 12.75 2.00 -9.80
CA ARG A 407 11.87 2.73 -10.72
C ARG A 407 12.43 2.66 -12.14
N LEU A 408 11.55 2.68 -13.12
CA LEU A 408 11.93 2.78 -14.53
C LEU A 408 12.60 4.15 -14.78
N ALA A 409 13.55 4.19 -15.71
CA ALA A 409 14.13 5.46 -16.16
C ALA A 409 13.18 6.16 -17.14
N SER A 410 13.13 7.49 -17.10
CA SER A 410 12.37 8.28 -18.08
C SER A 410 12.88 8.03 -19.51
N MET A 411 11.98 8.05 -20.48
CA MET A 411 12.26 7.82 -21.90
C MET A 411 11.81 9.03 -22.72
N TYR A 412 12.76 9.74 -23.33
CA TYR A 412 12.53 10.96 -24.12
C TYR A 412 13.21 10.89 -25.48
N GLY A 413 12.74 11.71 -26.41
CA GLY A 413 13.32 11.86 -27.73
C GLY A 413 12.51 11.20 -28.84
N GLU A 414 13.11 10.26 -29.56
CA GLU A 414 12.42 9.63 -30.67
C GLU A 414 11.33 8.69 -30.16
N GLN A 415 10.13 8.82 -30.75
CA GLN A 415 9.01 7.91 -30.53
C GLN A 415 9.47 6.48 -30.75
N VAL A 416 9.06 5.58 -29.85
CA VAL A 416 9.29 4.14 -29.98
C VAL A 416 8.03 3.52 -30.56
N ASP A 417 8.09 3.20 -31.85
CA ASP A 417 6.99 2.57 -32.56
C ASP A 417 6.71 1.17 -32.00
N CYS A 418 5.43 0.83 -31.88
CA CYS A 418 5.03 -0.52 -31.57
C CYS A 418 5.30 -1.44 -32.77
N THR A 419 6.29 -2.31 -32.65
CA THR A 419 6.70 -3.23 -33.71
C THR A 419 6.93 -4.62 -33.14
N ASP A 420 6.44 -5.64 -33.84
CA ASP A 420 6.52 -7.05 -33.39
C ASP A 420 5.95 -7.31 -31.98
N GLY A 421 4.95 -6.52 -31.57
CA GLY A 421 4.24 -6.64 -30.29
C GLY A 421 4.89 -5.89 -29.12
N GLU A 422 5.96 -5.13 -29.36
CA GLU A 422 6.69 -4.42 -28.30
C GLU A 422 7.08 -2.99 -28.70
N ALA A 423 7.09 -2.10 -27.72
CA ALA A 423 7.66 -0.76 -27.79
C ALA A 423 8.70 -0.61 -26.66
N GLY A 424 9.95 -0.93 -26.96
CA GLY A 424 11.02 -0.98 -25.96
C GLY A 424 10.89 -2.22 -25.07
N ILE A 425 10.47 -2.04 -23.81
CA ILE A 425 10.25 -3.15 -22.86
C ILE A 425 8.76 -3.43 -22.62
N PHE A 426 7.87 -2.66 -23.25
CA PHE A 426 6.44 -2.68 -23.02
C PHE A 426 5.75 -3.46 -24.15
N ALA A 427 4.85 -4.38 -23.79
CA ALA A 427 4.00 -5.05 -24.77
C ALA A 427 2.97 -4.05 -25.34
N CYS A 428 2.67 -4.16 -26.63
CA CYS A 428 1.75 -3.24 -27.30
C CYS A 428 1.16 -3.82 -28.58
N GLU A 429 0.08 -3.20 -29.04
CA GLU A 429 -0.48 -3.38 -30.37
C GLU A 429 -1.06 -2.05 -30.86
N ASP A 430 -0.64 -1.58 -32.03
CA ASP A 430 -1.14 -0.35 -32.68
C ASP A 430 -1.12 0.94 -31.84
N VAL A 431 -0.34 0.97 -30.76
CA VAL A 431 -0.14 2.14 -29.89
C VAL A 431 1.35 2.35 -29.67
N ASP A 432 1.86 3.49 -30.12
CA ASP A 432 3.28 3.85 -30.00
C ASP A 432 3.56 4.57 -28.67
N LEU A 433 4.78 4.40 -28.15
CA LEU A 433 5.29 5.15 -27.01
C LEU A 433 5.94 6.44 -27.49
N VAL A 434 5.35 7.60 -27.15
CA VAL A 434 5.92 8.91 -27.51
C VAL A 434 6.97 9.34 -26.49
N SER A 435 6.63 9.25 -25.20
CA SER A 435 7.57 9.44 -24.10
C SER A 435 7.04 8.84 -22.80
N PHE A 436 7.93 8.69 -21.83
CA PHE A 436 7.61 8.22 -20.48
C PHE A 436 8.36 9.05 -19.44
N MET A 437 7.63 9.65 -18.49
CA MET A 437 8.21 10.33 -17.34
C MET A 437 8.11 9.41 -16.11
N SER A 438 9.25 9.02 -15.58
CA SER A 438 9.30 8.19 -14.37
C SER A 438 8.82 8.93 -13.13
N LEU A 439 8.32 8.18 -12.14
CA LEU A 439 8.01 8.74 -10.82
C LEU A 439 9.20 9.48 -10.19
N THR A 440 10.44 9.05 -10.39
CA THR A 440 11.65 9.77 -9.87
C THR A 440 11.78 11.20 -10.36
N GLU A 441 11.22 11.53 -11.52
CA GLU A 441 11.27 12.88 -12.07
C GLU A 441 10.09 13.72 -11.60
N LEU A 442 8.94 13.09 -11.38
CA LEU A 442 7.69 13.76 -11.00
C LEU A 442 7.53 13.94 -9.49
N THR A 443 8.31 13.22 -8.67
CA THR A 443 8.34 13.39 -7.22
C THR A 443 9.67 12.95 -6.60
N SER A 444 10.07 13.64 -5.53
CA SER A 444 11.24 13.31 -4.71
C SER A 444 10.93 12.30 -3.60
N ASP A 445 9.65 12.08 -3.29
CA ASP A 445 9.24 11.26 -2.15
C ASP A 445 9.21 9.77 -2.56
N ARG A 446 9.62 8.88 -1.65
CA ARG A 446 9.94 7.47 -1.96
C ARG A 446 8.71 6.62 -2.28
N GLY A 447 7.65 6.69 -1.47
CA GLY A 447 6.47 5.81 -1.65
C GLY A 447 5.33 6.39 -2.45
N VAL A 448 5.55 7.52 -3.11
CA VAL A 448 4.52 8.18 -3.89
C VAL A 448 4.05 7.26 -5.00
N LYS A 449 2.73 7.13 -5.11
CA LYS A 449 2.05 6.48 -6.22
C LYS A 449 1.30 7.54 -7.03
N MET A 450 1.18 7.29 -8.33
CA MET A 450 0.31 8.07 -9.20
C MET A 450 -1.16 7.68 -9.01
N THR A 451 -2.05 8.63 -9.25
CA THR A 451 -3.51 8.44 -9.15
C THR A 451 -4.18 8.95 -10.42
N ASP A 452 -5.33 9.64 -10.32
CA ASP A 452 -6.03 10.17 -11.49
C ASP A 452 -5.17 11.09 -12.37
N ILE A 453 -5.63 11.31 -13.60
CA ILE A 453 -4.99 12.18 -14.57
C ILE A 453 -6.05 12.99 -15.31
N TRP A 454 -5.73 14.25 -15.57
CA TRP A 454 -6.55 15.09 -16.44
C TRP A 454 -5.69 15.92 -17.37
N GLY A 455 -6.33 16.58 -18.35
CA GLY A 455 -5.67 17.47 -19.28
C GLY A 455 -6.27 18.87 -19.27
N TRP A 456 -5.44 19.84 -19.61
CA TRP A 456 -5.86 21.20 -19.90
C TRP A 456 -5.21 21.66 -21.20
N GLU A 457 -6.04 22.12 -22.14
CA GLU A 457 -5.55 22.86 -23.29
C GLU A 457 -5.72 24.34 -22.99
N ASP A 458 -4.60 25.06 -22.96
CA ASP A 458 -4.60 26.50 -22.74
C ASP A 458 -5.30 27.20 -23.91
N PRO A 459 -6.46 27.85 -23.70
CA PRO A 459 -7.22 28.46 -24.78
C PRO A 459 -6.53 29.68 -25.41
N GLU A 460 -5.53 30.26 -24.73
CA GLU A 460 -4.79 31.43 -25.22
C GLU A 460 -3.54 31.02 -26.02
N THR A 461 -2.81 30.01 -25.55
CA THR A 461 -1.52 29.62 -26.15
C THR A 461 -1.63 28.38 -27.04
N GLY A 462 -2.70 27.58 -26.91
CA GLY A 462 -2.86 26.28 -27.56
C GLY A 462 -1.94 25.19 -27.01
N LYS A 463 -1.25 25.46 -25.89
CA LYS A 463 -0.41 24.47 -25.21
C LYS A 463 -1.27 23.41 -24.53
N GLU A 464 -0.81 22.17 -24.59
CA GLU A 464 -1.44 21.04 -23.92
C GLU A 464 -0.68 20.71 -22.63
N TRP A 465 -1.42 20.48 -21.55
CA TRP A 465 -0.89 20.26 -20.22
C TRP A 465 -1.49 19.00 -19.60
N VAL A 466 -0.64 18.16 -19.02
CA VAL A 466 -1.08 17.03 -18.18
C VAL A 466 -1.07 17.46 -16.72
N LEU A 467 -2.20 17.23 -16.05
CA LEU A 467 -2.38 17.38 -14.61
C LEU A 467 -2.32 15.97 -14.00
N GLN A 468 -1.14 15.59 -13.53
CA GLN A 468 -0.86 14.26 -13.01
C GLN A 468 -1.09 14.25 -11.49
N ALA A 469 -2.18 13.63 -11.03
CA ALA A 469 -2.40 13.47 -9.60
C ALA A 469 -1.48 12.38 -9.02
N ARG A 470 -1.09 12.60 -7.77
CA ARG A 470 -0.15 11.78 -7.01
C ARG A 470 -0.53 11.79 -5.54
N THR A 471 0.06 10.90 -4.78
CA THR A 471 -0.32 10.66 -3.38
C THR A 471 -0.36 11.95 -2.54
N GLU A 472 0.58 12.86 -2.77
CA GLU A 472 0.84 14.06 -1.99
C GLU A 472 0.56 15.38 -2.72
N GLY A 473 0.00 15.35 -3.93
CA GLY A 473 -0.29 16.56 -4.70
C GLY A 473 -0.65 16.30 -6.16
N VAL A 474 -0.46 17.32 -7.00
CA VAL A 474 -0.63 17.26 -8.46
C VAL A 474 0.61 17.85 -9.11
N SER A 475 1.16 17.15 -10.10
CA SER A 475 2.25 17.64 -10.95
C SER A 475 1.66 18.22 -12.25
N PHE A 476 2.18 19.37 -12.68
CA PHE A 476 1.81 20.04 -13.93
C PHE A 476 2.92 19.84 -14.96
N VAL A 477 2.58 19.20 -16.07
CA VAL A 477 3.52 18.82 -17.14
C VAL A 477 3.11 19.50 -18.45
N ASP A 478 4.00 20.32 -19.00
CA ASP A 478 3.83 20.90 -20.35
C ASP A 478 4.17 19.82 -21.40
N ILE A 479 3.18 19.45 -22.23
CA ILE A 479 3.35 18.47 -23.30
C ILE A 479 3.30 19.10 -24.69
N SER A 480 3.52 20.41 -24.80
CA SER A 480 3.63 21.12 -26.10
C SER A 480 4.65 20.48 -27.05
N ASN A 481 5.65 19.81 -26.50
CA ASN A 481 6.50 18.86 -27.20
C ASN A 481 6.36 17.49 -26.50
N PRO A 482 5.49 16.58 -26.98
CA PRO A 482 5.21 15.33 -26.27
C PRO A 482 6.39 14.35 -26.26
N SER A 483 7.39 14.53 -27.13
CA SER A 483 8.66 13.79 -27.09
C SER A 483 9.61 14.25 -25.99
N TYR A 484 9.39 15.46 -25.46
CA TYR A 484 10.18 16.08 -24.39
C TYR A 484 9.24 16.83 -23.43
N PRO A 485 8.39 16.11 -22.70
CA PRO A 485 7.50 16.73 -21.73
C PRO A 485 8.31 17.41 -20.62
N VAL A 486 7.80 18.53 -20.10
CA VAL A 486 8.51 19.34 -19.10
C VAL A 486 7.71 19.39 -17.81
N TYR A 487 8.29 18.93 -16.71
CA TYR A 487 7.72 19.07 -15.37
C TYR A 487 7.90 20.51 -14.88
N VAL A 488 6.85 21.32 -15.00
CA VAL A 488 6.88 22.77 -14.72
C VAL A 488 6.74 23.07 -13.24
N GLY A 489 5.93 22.29 -12.52
CA GLY A 489 5.74 22.49 -11.09
C GLY A 489 4.62 21.64 -10.51
N GLN A 490 4.29 21.89 -9.25
CA GLN A 490 3.36 21.07 -8.47
C GLN A 490 2.50 21.90 -7.53
N LEU A 491 1.29 21.40 -7.24
CA LEU A 491 0.49 21.83 -6.11
C LEU A 491 0.47 20.71 -5.07
N MET A 492 0.99 20.99 -3.87
CA MET A 492 0.98 20.02 -2.78
C MET A 492 -0.40 19.95 -2.13
N LYS A 493 -0.72 18.77 -1.59
CA LYS A 493 -1.90 18.56 -0.73
C LYS A 493 -1.96 19.60 0.39
N THR A 494 -3.16 19.86 0.91
CA THR A 494 -3.31 20.78 2.04
C THR A 494 -2.54 20.32 3.28
N SER A 495 -2.11 21.29 4.10
CA SER A 495 -1.25 21.04 5.28
C SER A 495 -1.87 20.12 6.33
N LYS A 496 -3.20 20.04 6.40
CA LYS A 496 -3.95 19.20 7.34
C LYS A 496 -4.27 17.81 6.80
N SER A 497 -3.94 17.55 5.54
CA SER A 497 -4.26 16.32 4.85
C SER A 497 -3.05 15.37 4.87
N PRO A 498 -3.20 14.07 5.23
CA PRO A 498 -2.19 13.07 4.90
C PRO A 498 -2.11 12.86 3.38
N GLY A 499 -1.08 12.16 2.89
CA GLY A 499 -1.13 11.70 1.50
C GLY A 499 -2.26 10.69 1.30
N SER A 500 -2.78 10.62 0.08
CA SER A 500 -3.90 9.76 -0.28
C SER A 500 -3.64 9.03 -1.58
N ALA A 501 -3.87 7.72 -1.58
CA ALA A 501 -3.79 6.89 -2.77
C ALA A 501 -4.99 7.05 -3.72
N TRP A 502 -5.95 7.93 -3.37
CA TRP A 502 -7.11 8.32 -4.18
C TRP A 502 -7.20 9.84 -4.21
N ARG A 503 -6.60 10.42 -5.25
CA ARG A 503 -6.67 11.84 -5.54
C ARG A 503 -7.16 12.01 -6.97
N ASP A 504 -8.13 12.90 -7.10
CA ASP A 504 -8.82 13.19 -8.35
C ASP A 504 -8.65 14.66 -8.72
N VAL A 505 -8.54 14.92 -10.03
CA VAL A 505 -8.42 16.27 -10.56
C VAL A 505 -9.31 16.43 -11.79
N LYS A 506 -10.07 17.52 -11.86
CA LYS A 506 -10.82 17.93 -13.05
C LYS A 506 -10.63 19.41 -13.32
N VAL A 507 -10.92 19.82 -14.56
CA VAL A 507 -10.73 21.20 -15.00
C VAL A 507 -12.06 21.81 -15.40
N TYR A 508 -12.27 23.07 -15.02
CA TYR A 508 -13.34 23.92 -15.54
C TYR A 508 -12.76 25.29 -15.89
N LYS A 509 -12.93 25.71 -17.15
CA LYS A 509 -12.23 26.87 -17.73
C LYS A 509 -10.72 26.70 -17.51
N ASP A 510 -10.05 27.71 -16.93
CA ASP A 510 -8.62 27.67 -16.62
C ASP A 510 -8.31 27.30 -15.17
N HIS A 511 -9.19 26.55 -14.48
CA HIS A 511 -8.99 26.18 -13.08
C HIS A 511 -9.09 24.67 -12.88
N ALA A 512 -8.11 24.12 -12.15
CA ALA A 512 -8.13 22.75 -11.67
C ALA A 512 -8.83 22.66 -10.31
N PHE A 513 -9.67 21.64 -10.13
CA PHE A 513 -10.38 21.29 -8.91
C PHE A 513 -9.89 19.94 -8.43
N ILE A 514 -9.33 19.89 -7.22
CA ILE A 514 -8.55 18.73 -6.75
C ILE A 514 -9.12 18.25 -5.42
N VAL A 515 -9.43 16.96 -5.35
CA VAL A 515 -9.98 16.29 -4.16
C VAL A 515 -9.18 15.07 -3.78
N ALA A 516 -9.33 14.60 -2.54
CA ALA A 516 -8.68 13.38 -2.08
C ALA A 516 -9.50 12.62 -1.02
N ASP A 517 -9.51 11.29 -1.14
CA ASP A 517 -10.20 10.39 -0.24
C ASP A 517 -9.32 9.99 0.95
N GLY A 518 -9.93 9.64 2.10
CA GLY A 518 -9.22 9.27 3.31
C GLY A 518 -8.29 10.37 3.85
N ALA A 519 -8.45 11.60 3.33
CA ALA A 519 -7.44 12.64 3.36
C ALA A 519 -7.70 13.70 4.45
N GLY A 520 -8.48 13.36 5.47
CA GLY A 520 -8.78 14.27 6.59
C GLY A 520 -9.46 15.56 6.11
N GLU A 521 -9.00 16.72 6.58
CA GLU A 521 -9.48 18.06 6.20
C GLU A 521 -8.85 18.54 4.88
N HIS A 522 -9.00 17.78 3.79
CA HIS A 522 -8.44 18.16 2.48
C HIS A 522 -9.28 19.24 1.79
N GLY A 523 -10.59 19.04 1.66
CA GLY A 523 -11.50 19.89 0.90
C GLY A 523 -11.31 19.80 -0.62
N VAL A 524 -11.77 20.80 -1.35
CA VAL A 524 -11.49 20.96 -2.78
C VAL A 524 -10.47 22.08 -2.93
N GLN A 525 -9.25 21.73 -3.34
CA GLN A 525 -8.23 22.73 -3.70
C GLN A 525 -8.51 23.24 -5.11
N ILE A 526 -8.34 24.54 -5.31
CA ILE A 526 -8.60 25.18 -6.60
C ILE A 526 -7.35 25.91 -7.03
N PHE A 527 -6.91 25.65 -8.25
CA PHE A 527 -5.68 26.20 -8.80
C PHE A 527 -5.92 26.83 -10.17
N ASP A 528 -5.58 28.10 -10.31
CA ASP A 528 -5.58 28.83 -11.57
C ASP A 528 -4.39 28.39 -12.44
N LEU A 529 -4.69 27.64 -13.50
CA LEU A 529 -3.72 27.03 -14.41
C LEU A 529 -2.96 28.06 -15.25
N ARG A 530 -3.47 29.29 -15.36
CA ARG A 530 -2.78 30.37 -16.10
C ARG A 530 -1.46 30.75 -15.44
N GLN A 531 -1.31 30.47 -14.14
CA GLN A 531 -0.05 30.66 -13.41
C GLN A 531 1.11 29.83 -13.99
N LEU A 532 0.82 28.76 -14.75
CA LEU A 532 1.84 27.92 -15.39
C LEU A 532 2.52 28.62 -16.58
N ARG A 533 1.91 29.66 -17.15
CA ARG A 533 2.42 30.34 -18.36
C ARG A 533 3.70 31.15 -18.11
N ASP A 534 3.86 31.65 -16.88
CA ASP A 534 4.87 32.66 -16.53
C ASP A 534 6.05 32.07 -15.73
N VAL A 535 6.18 30.74 -15.70
CA VAL A 535 7.27 30.06 -14.97
C VAL A 535 8.57 30.14 -15.76
N ASP A 536 9.61 30.71 -15.15
CA ASP A 536 10.96 30.68 -15.72
C ASP A 536 11.53 29.25 -15.66
N PRO A 537 12.08 28.70 -16.75
CA PRO A 537 12.75 27.40 -16.74
C PRO A 537 13.83 27.23 -15.66
N GLU A 538 14.49 28.30 -15.21
CA GLU A 538 15.49 28.24 -14.13
C GLU A 538 14.87 27.97 -12.74
N ASP A 539 13.59 28.27 -12.56
CA ASP A 539 12.85 28.07 -11.30
C ASP A 539 12.09 26.73 -11.26
N MET A 540 12.08 25.97 -12.36
CA MET A 540 11.34 24.71 -12.46
C MET A 540 12.06 23.56 -11.69
N PRO A 541 11.31 22.66 -11.03
CA PRO A 541 9.86 22.70 -10.83
C PRO A 541 9.45 23.65 -9.70
N VAL A 542 8.42 24.48 -9.93
CA VAL A 542 7.87 25.40 -8.92
C VAL A 542 6.88 24.69 -8.01
N THR A 543 6.91 24.96 -6.70
CA THR A 543 5.83 24.56 -5.79
C THR A 543 4.86 25.73 -5.63
N PHE A 544 3.63 25.54 -6.10
CA PHE A 544 2.58 26.54 -6.06
C PHE A 544 1.73 26.46 -4.79
N GLU A 545 1.04 27.55 -4.50
CA GLU A 545 -0.03 27.61 -3.51
C GLU A 545 -1.39 27.54 -4.21
N GLU A 546 -2.41 27.06 -3.51
CA GLU A 546 -3.77 27.02 -4.04
C GLU A 546 -4.33 28.44 -4.21
N THR A 547 -5.08 28.65 -5.30
CA THR A 547 -5.74 29.93 -5.60
C THR A 547 -6.96 30.16 -4.71
N ALA A 548 -7.72 29.09 -4.45
CA ALA A 548 -8.88 29.10 -3.58
C ALA A 548 -9.10 27.72 -2.95
N HIS A 549 -9.95 27.67 -1.92
CA HIS A 549 -10.27 26.44 -1.21
C HIS A 549 -11.76 26.37 -0.90
N TYR A 550 -12.38 25.22 -1.19
CA TYR A 550 -13.75 24.92 -0.78
C TYR A 550 -13.74 23.88 0.35
N SER A 551 -14.34 24.25 1.48
CA SER A 551 -14.38 23.44 2.71
C SER A 551 -15.77 22.87 3.03
N GLY A 552 -16.72 22.93 2.09
CA GLY A 552 -18.06 22.37 2.27
C GLY A 552 -18.09 20.83 2.34
N VAL A 553 -17.00 20.19 1.93
CA VAL A 553 -16.65 18.77 2.14
C VAL A 553 -15.18 18.70 2.51
N ASN A 554 -14.72 17.63 3.16
CA ASN A 554 -13.33 17.47 3.60
C ASN A 554 -12.62 16.29 2.91
N SER A 555 -13.23 15.10 2.89
CA SER A 555 -12.66 13.89 2.29
C SER A 555 -13.60 13.40 1.21
N THR A 556 -13.18 13.50 -0.04
CA THR A 556 -14.02 13.31 -1.24
C THR A 556 -13.29 12.37 -2.18
N HIS A 557 -14.00 11.36 -2.69
CA HIS A 557 -13.38 10.32 -3.50
C HIS A 557 -13.04 10.80 -4.90
N ASN A 558 -13.99 11.48 -5.55
CA ASN A 558 -13.88 11.89 -6.94
C ASN A 558 -14.61 13.22 -7.15
N MET A 559 -14.24 13.94 -8.21
CA MET A 559 -14.86 15.17 -8.66
C MET A 559 -15.38 14.98 -10.08
N VAL A 560 -16.64 15.36 -10.31
CA VAL A 560 -17.26 15.32 -11.64
C VAL A 560 -17.63 16.75 -12.01
N ILE A 561 -17.34 17.18 -13.24
CA ILE A 561 -17.64 18.54 -13.69
C ILE A 561 -18.46 18.48 -14.96
N ASN A 562 -19.58 19.21 -14.97
CA ASN A 562 -20.27 19.55 -16.20
C ASN A 562 -19.79 20.94 -16.66
N GLU A 563 -18.91 20.95 -17.65
CA GLU A 563 -18.30 22.17 -18.17
C GLU A 563 -19.30 23.10 -18.87
N GLU A 564 -20.44 22.58 -19.33
CA GLU A 564 -21.45 23.41 -20.00
C GLU A 564 -22.24 24.27 -19.00
N THR A 565 -22.53 23.72 -17.82
CA THR A 565 -23.38 24.36 -16.80
C THR A 565 -22.55 25.08 -15.73
N GLY A 566 -21.29 24.70 -15.56
CA GLY A 566 -20.41 25.24 -14.52
C GLY A 566 -20.77 24.71 -13.13
N PHE A 567 -21.20 23.46 -13.05
CA PHE A 567 -21.41 22.74 -11.80
C PHE A 567 -20.40 21.61 -11.64
N ALA A 568 -19.88 21.50 -10.43
CA ALA A 568 -19.07 20.38 -9.99
C ALA A 568 -19.87 19.51 -9.02
N TYR A 569 -19.57 18.23 -8.98
CA TYR A 569 -20.23 17.23 -8.18
C TYR A 569 -19.15 16.44 -7.43
N ALA A 570 -18.98 16.77 -6.16
CA ALA A 570 -18.11 16.00 -5.27
C ALA A 570 -18.83 14.72 -4.87
N VAL A 571 -18.20 13.55 -5.06
CA VAL A 571 -18.80 12.24 -4.80
C VAL A 571 -17.92 11.40 -3.87
N GLY A 572 -18.52 10.37 -3.23
CA GLY A 572 -17.83 9.53 -2.26
C GLY A 572 -17.42 10.30 -1.00
N ASN A 573 -18.17 11.35 -0.64
CA ASN A 573 -17.85 12.24 0.47
C ASN A 573 -17.94 11.51 1.82
N ARG A 574 -16.81 11.32 2.51
CA ARG A 574 -16.73 10.57 3.77
C ARG A 574 -16.83 11.45 5.01
N SER A 575 -16.47 12.74 4.91
CA SER A 575 -16.48 13.66 6.05
C SER A 575 -16.43 15.12 5.61
N GLY A 576 -16.70 16.03 6.56
CA GLY A 576 -16.69 17.48 6.36
C GLY A 576 -17.99 18.02 5.81
N GLY A 577 -18.44 19.16 6.36
CA GLY A 577 -19.64 19.88 5.95
C GLY A 577 -20.85 19.00 5.61
N GLU A 578 -21.42 19.23 4.42
CA GLU A 578 -22.63 18.55 3.94
C GLU A 578 -22.26 17.41 2.99
N THR A 579 -22.17 16.18 3.51
CA THR A 579 -21.67 15.03 2.72
C THR A 579 -22.67 14.47 1.70
N CYS A 580 -23.94 14.88 1.77
CA CYS A 580 -25.02 14.36 0.91
C CYS A 580 -25.09 12.81 0.90
N GLY A 581 -24.87 12.16 2.05
CA GLY A 581 -24.87 10.70 2.16
C GLY A 581 -23.71 10.00 1.41
N GLY A 582 -22.69 10.74 0.99
CA GLY A 582 -21.61 10.24 0.15
C GLY A 582 -21.95 10.19 -1.34
N GLN A 583 -23.09 10.75 -1.74
CA GLN A 583 -23.53 10.85 -3.14
C GLN A 583 -23.24 12.26 -3.68
N LEU A 584 -24.09 12.82 -4.56
CA LEU A 584 -23.75 14.04 -5.28
C LEU A 584 -23.87 15.28 -4.37
N HIS A 585 -22.73 15.82 -3.98
CA HIS A 585 -22.62 17.16 -3.40
C HIS A 585 -22.38 18.16 -4.52
N MET A 586 -23.39 18.97 -4.82
CA MET A 586 -23.41 19.85 -5.98
C MET A 586 -22.84 21.23 -5.63
N ILE A 587 -21.88 21.69 -6.41
CA ILE A 587 -21.12 22.93 -6.20
C ILE A 587 -21.28 23.79 -7.45
N ASN A 588 -21.76 25.03 -7.29
CA ASN A 588 -21.69 26.02 -8.36
C ASN A 588 -20.26 26.56 -8.44
N ILE A 589 -19.61 26.36 -9.58
CA ILE A 589 -18.22 26.77 -9.86
C ILE A 589 -18.13 27.79 -11.00
N GLN A 590 -19.25 28.42 -11.39
CA GLN A 590 -19.29 29.41 -12.47
C GLN A 590 -18.30 30.57 -12.26
N ASP A 591 -18.10 30.95 -11.00
CA ASP A 591 -16.93 31.66 -10.48
C ASP A 591 -15.99 30.63 -9.81
N PRO A 592 -14.92 30.19 -10.49
CA PRO A 592 -14.04 29.15 -9.97
C PRO A 592 -13.37 29.50 -8.64
N THR A 593 -13.16 30.79 -8.36
CA THR A 593 -12.47 31.23 -7.13
C THR A 593 -13.40 31.40 -5.93
N ASN A 594 -14.71 31.34 -6.17
CA ASN A 594 -15.73 31.46 -5.14
C ASN A 594 -16.82 30.38 -5.32
N PRO A 595 -16.45 29.10 -5.21
CA PRO A 595 -17.39 27.98 -5.31
C PRO A 595 -18.43 28.04 -4.18
N THR A 596 -19.68 27.71 -4.49
CA THR A 596 -20.78 27.72 -3.51
C THR A 596 -21.57 26.43 -3.55
N PHE A 597 -22.02 25.97 -2.39
CA PHE A 597 -22.92 24.83 -2.31
C PHE A 597 -24.23 25.13 -3.06
N ALA A 598 -24.63 24.23 -3.95
CA ALA A 598 -25.82 24.38 -4.78
C ALA A 598 -26.94 23.40 -4.42
N GLY A 599 -26.62 22.25 -3.82
CA GLY A 599 -27.62 21.26 -3.42
C GLY A 599 -27.05 19.87 -3.22
N CYS A 600 -27.90 18.94 -2.81
CA CYS A 600 -27.56 17.54 -2.59
C CYS A 600 -28.49 16.62 -3.39
N TYR A 601 -27.94 15.55 -3.93
CA TYR A 601 -28.70 14.37 -4.30
C TYR A 601 -28.24 13.19 -3.45
N SER A 602 -29.20 12.45 -2.89
CA SER A 602 -28.93 11.21 -2.18
C SER A 602 -30.13 10.27 -2.22
N LEU A 603 -29.88 8.97 -2.34
CA LEU A 603 -30.81 7.86 -2.29
C LEU A 603 -30.32 6.86 -1.25
N ALA A 604 -30.98 6.82 -0.09
CA ALA A 604 -30.46 6.16 1.12
C ALA A 604 -30.17 4.67 0.96
N GLU A 605 -30.92 3.98 0.11
CA GLU A 605 -30.77 2.55 -0.17
C GLU A 605 -29.62 2.19 -1.13
N ALA A 606 -29.02 3.19 -1.82
CA ALA A 606 -28.06 2.95 -2.89
C ALA A 606 -26.58 3.06 -2.47
N GLY A 607 -26.29 3.49 -1.24
CA GLY A 607 -24.93 3.73 -0.79
C GLY A 607 -24.28 4.97 -1.44
N GLY A 608 -22.98 5.16 -1.16
CA GLY A 608 -22.21 6.29 -1.68
C GLY A 608 -21.94 6.18 -3.18
N THR A 609 -21.88 7.32 -3.86
CA THR A 609 -21.49 7.36 -5.28
C THR A 609 -19.98 7.32 -5.38
N HIS A 610 -19.45 6.38 -6.17
CA HIS A 610 -18.03 6.23 -6.43
C HIS A 610 -17.57 7.20 -7.52
N ASP A 611 -18.26 7.15 -8.67
CA ASP A 611 -18.04 8.03 -9.81
C ASP A 611 -19.40 8.39 -10.46
N SER A 612 -19.41 9.42 -11.29
CA SER A 612 -20.57 9.84 -12.06
C SER A 612 -20.14 10.55 -13.34
N GLN A 613 -21.01 10.51 -14.36
CA GLN A 613 -20.92 11.43 -15.49
C GLN A 613 -22.17 12.29 -15.54
N CYS A 614 -22.00 13.61 -15.45
CA CYS A 614 -23.10 14.57 -15.50
C CYS A 614 -23.03 15.39 -16.79
N VAL A 615 -24.08 15.34 -17.60
CA VAL A 615 -24.12 15.97 -18.94
C VAL A 615 -25.41 16.76 -19.14
N VAL A 616 -25.36 17.76 -20.01
CA VAL A 616 -26.59 18.27 -20.64
C VAL A 616 -27.05 17.22 -21.65
N TYR A 617 -28.13 16.52 -21.33
CA TYR A 617 -28.58 15.35 -22.08
C TYR A 617 -29.11 15.73 -23.47
N ARG A 618 -28.64 15.01 -24.49
CA ARG A 618 -28.98 15.20 -25.91
C ARG A 618 -29.34 13.89 -26.62
N GLY A 619 -29.60 12.83 -25.84
CA GLY A 619 -29.88 11.50 -26.37
C GLY A 619 -31.33 11.30 -26.83
N ALA A 620 -31.68 10.03 -27.03
CA ALA A 620 -32.95 9.62 -27.62
C ALA A 620 -34.19 9.95 -26.77
N ASP A 621 -34.08 10.01 -25.44
CA ASP A 621 -35.20 10.34 -24.55
C ASP A 621 -35.50 11.84 -24.56
N THR A 622 -36.33 12.25 -25.52
CA THR A 622 -36.65 13.67 -25.75
C THR A 622 -37.34 14.37 -24.56
N ASN A 623 -37.85 13.65 -23.56
CA ASN A 623 -38.44 14.26 -22.36
C ASN A 623 -37.41 14.97 -21.48
N TYR A 624 -36.15 14.53 -21.56
CA TYR A 624 -35.03 15.04 -20.78
C TYR A 624 -34.02 15.79 -21.65
N SER A 625 -34.31 16.03 -22.92
CA SER A 625 -33.44 16.82 -23.80
C SER A 625 -33.17 18.22 -23.22
N GLY A 626 -31.90 18.60 -23.12
CA GLY A 626 -31.45 19.87 -22.55
C GLY A 626 -31.46 19.94 -21.03
N ARG A 627 -31.80 18.85 -20.34
CA ARG A 627 -31.70 18.72 -18.88
C ARG A 627 -30.32 18.26 -18.47
N GLU A 628 -29.94 18.55 -17.23
CA GLU A 628 -28.68 18.07 -16.67
C GLU A 628 -28.91 16.74 -15.95
N ILE A 629 -28.37 15.67 -16.54
CA ILE A 629 -28.58 14.29 -16.10
C ILE A 629 -27.24 13.72 -15.64
N CYS A 630 -27.23 13.10 -14.46
CA CYS A 630 -26.09 12.38 -13.91
C CYS A 630 -26.32 10.87 -13.98
N PHE A 631 -25.32 10.16 -14.51
CA PHE A 631 -25.22 8.71 -14.59
C PHE A 631 -24.23 8.28 -13.52
N THR A 632 -24.71 7.72 -12.42
CA THR A 632 -23.94 7.55 -11.18
C THR A 632 -23.71 6.08 -10.86
N SER A 633 -22.46 5.76 -10.57
CA SER A 633 -21.99 4.42 -10.19
C SER A 633 -21.81 4.37 -8.68
N ASN A 634 -22.60 3.55 -7.97
CA ASN A 634 -22.75 3.63 -6.52
C ASN A 634 -22.23 2.40 -5.76
N GLY A 635 -21.22 1.69 -6.28
CA GLY A 635 -20.70 0.45 -5.71
C GLY A 635 -21.69 -0.72 -5.77
N SER A 636 -22.89 -0.57 -5.20
CA SER A 636 -23.98 -1.56 -5.20
C SER A 636 -25.06 -1.34 -6.27
N SER A 637 -25.00 -0.28 -7.07
CA SER A 637 -26.03 -0.02 -8.08
C SER A 637 -25.59 1.02 -9.12
N PHE A 638 -26.29 1.04 -10.25
CA PHE A 638 -26.25 2.10 -11.25
C PHE A 638 -27.51 2.97 -11.14
N ILE A 639 -27.36 4.29 -11.11
CA ILE A 639 -28.45 5.26 -10.95
C ILE A 639 -28.40 6.31 -12.04
N ILE A 640 -29.57 6.75 -12.49
CA ILE A 640 -29.72 7.91 -13.36
C ILE A 640 -30.55 8.94 -12.60
N ALA A 641 -30.04 10.17 -12.47
CA ALA A 641 -30.70 11.26 -11.76
C ALA A 641 -30.79 12.52 -12.63
N ASP A 642 -31.96 13.15 -12.65
CA ASP A 642 -32.14 14.50 -13.17
C ASP A 642 -31.78 15.50 -12.06
N VAL A 643 -30.69 16.22 -12.27
CA VAL A 643 -30.13 17.20 -11.33
C VAL A 643 -30.33 18.64 -11.85
N THR A 644 -31.19 18.84 -12.85
CA THR A 644 -31.42 20.18 -13.45
C THR A 644 -31.78 21.21 -12.39
N ASP A 645 -32.74 20.88 -11.54
CA ASP A 645 -33.08 21.65 -10.34
C ASP A 645 -32.22 21.16 -9.17
N LYS A 646 -31.19 21.93 -8.82
CA LYS A 646 -30.23 21.59 -7.75
C LYS A 646 -30.89 21.55 -6.37
N ASP A 647 -32.00 22.25 -6.18
CA ASP A 647 -32.76 22.26 -4.92
C ASP A 647 -33.66 21.02 -4.80
N SER A 648 -33.99 20.37 -5.92
CA SER A 648 -34.93 19.25 -5.96
C SER A 648 -34.57 18.21 -7.05
N PRO A 649 -33.39 17.57 -6.96
CA PRO A 649 -33.01 16.53 -7.91
C PRO A 649 -33.91 15.31 -7.79
N THR A 650 -34.10 14.58 -8.90
CA THR A 650 -35.01 13.43 -8.97
C THR A 650 -34.32 12.19 -9.53
N THR A 651 -34.59 11.03 -8.93
CA THR A 651 -34.15 9.73 -9.45
C THR A 651 -35.01 9.34 -10.65
N LEU A 652 -34.39 9.05 -11.78
CA LEU A 652 -35.05 8.52 -12.98
C LEU A 652 -35.02 6.99 -12.97
N ALA A 653 -33.85 6.41 -12.66
CA ALA A 653 -33.65 4.98 -12.58
C ALA A 653 -32.71 4.60 -11.44
N HIS A 654 -32.92 3.41 -10.88
CA HIS A 654 -32.04 2.76 -9.91
C HIS A 654 -32.04 1.27 -10.25
N THR A 655 -30.92 0.79 -10.79
CA THR A 655 -30.81 -0.55 -11.35
C THR A 655 -29.63 -1.33 -10.76
N SER A 656 -29.75 -2.64 -10.84
CA SER A 656 -28.75 -3.62 -10.41
C SER A 656 -28.49 -4.59 -11.56
N TYR A 657 -27.34 -5.26 -11.54
CA TYR A 657 -26.94 -6.21 -12.57
C TYR A 657 -26.38 -7.49 -11.95
N PRO A 658 -26.34 -8.60 -12.71
CA PRO A 658 -25.77 -9.87 -12.23
C PRO A 658 -24.27 -9.76 -11.95
N ASN A 659 -23.76 -10.62 -11.06
CA ASN A 659 -22.32 -10.76 -10.80
C ASN A 659 -21.65 -9.45 -10.35
N GLN A 660 -22.37 -8.63 -9.61
CA GLN A 660 -21.87 -7.35 -9.11
C GLN A 660 -20.89 -7.52 -7.95
N ALA A 661 -19.81 -6.73 -7.96
CA ALA A 661 -18.91 -6.55 -6.81
C ALA A 661 -18.85 -5.09 -6.35
N TYR A 662 -18.47 -4.18 -7.25
CA TYR A 662 -18.27 -2.76 -7.01
C TYR A 662 -18.45 -1.92 -8.30
N THR A 663 -19.69 -1.49 -8.53
CA THR A 663 -20.08 -0.57 -9.61
C THR A 663 -19.21 0.69 -9.58
N HIS A 664 -18.31 0.83 -10.56
CA HIS A 664 -17.15 1.71 -10.47
C HIS A 664 -17.32 3.01 -11.28
N GLN A 665 -16.87 3.04 -12.53
CA GLN A 665 -16.86 4.21 -13.38
C GLN A 665 -17.47 3.86 -14.73
N GLY A 666 -18.11 4.83 -15.37
CA GLY A 666 -18.66 4.64 -16.70
C GLY A 666 -18.79 5.94 -17.47
N TRP A 667 -19.02 5.79 -18.77
CA TRP A 667 -19.06 6.91 -19.73
C TRP A 667 -20.09 6.68 -20.83
N LEU A 668 -20.76 7.75 -21.22
CA LEU A 668 -21.75 7.79 -22.29
C LEU A 668 -21.09 7.77 -23.66
N SER A 669 -21.73 7.09 -24.61
CA SER A 669 -21.49 7.30 -26.03
C SER A 669 -21.77 8.77 -26.42
N GLU A 670 -21.12 9.26 -27.47
CA GLU A 670 -21.26 10.65 -27.95
C GLU A 670 -22.70 11.06 -28.26
N ASP A 671 -23.55 10.10 -28.65
CA ASP A 671 -24.97 10.31 -28.93
C ASP A 671 -25.88 10.12 -27.70
N HIS A 672 -25.29 9.82 -26.53
CA HIS A 672 -25.95 9.55 -25.26
C HIS A 672 -26.97 8.38 -25.31
N SER A 673 -26.76 7.42 -26.23
CA SER A 673 -27.62 6.23 -26.36
C SER A 673 -27.16 5.07 -25.49
N TYR A 674 -25.85 4.95 -25.24
CA TYR A 674 -25.26 3.86 -24.46
C TYR A 674 -24.39 4.39 -23.34
N PHE A 675 -24.34 3.66 -22.23
CA PHE A 675 -23.45 3.92 -21.11
C PHE A 675 -22.60 2.68 -20.86
N TYR A 676 -21.29 2.81 -20.97
CA TYR A 676 -20.34 1.73 -20.73
C TYR A 676 -19.79 1.87 -19.34
N MET A 677 -19.79 0.78 -18.57
CA MET A 677 -19.52 0.83 -17.14
C MET A 677 -18.72 -0.37 -16.67
N ASN A 678 -17.79 -0.13 -15.77
CA ASN A 678 -16.86 -1.10 -15.20
C ASN A 678 -17.27 -1.50 -13.76
N ASP A 679 -16.79 -2.67 -13.30
CA ASP A 679 -17.01 -3.23 -11.96
C ASP A 679 -15.66 -3.66 -11.35
N GLU A 680 -14.99 -2.73 -10.66
CA GLU A 680 -13.56 -2.80 -10.31
C GLU A 680 -13.14 -4.04 -9.48
N LEU A 681 -14.06 -4.68 -8.76
CA LEU A 681 -13.72 -5.74 -7.80
C LEU A 681 -14.18 -7.14 -8.24
N ASP A 682 -14.82 -7.29 -9.38
CA ASP A 682 -15.42 -8.58 -9.78
C ASP A 682 -14.37 -9.65 -10.14
N GLU A 683 -13.23 -9.28 -10.74
CA GLU A 683 -12.11 -10.20 -11.00
C GLU A 683 -11.32 -10.47 -9.73
N MET A 684 -11.11 -9.44 -8.90
CA MET A 684 -10.39 -9.57 -7.62
C MET A 684 -11.11 -10.50 -6.63
N THR A 685 -12.44 -10.54 -6.71
CA THR A 685 -13.27 -11.42 -5.88
C THR A 685 -13.50 -12.79 -6.51
N GLY A 686 -13.06 -13.00 -7.76
CA GLY A 686 -13.26 -14.23 -8.52
C GLY A 686 -14.71 -14.49 -8.90
N ILE A 687 -15.53 -13.44 -8.96
CA ILE A 687 -16.92 -13.51 -9.44
C ILE A 687 -16.94 -13.69 -10.95
N VAL A 688 -16.02 -13.01 -11.65
CA VAL A 688 -15.72 -13.22 -13.07
C VAL A 688 -14.23 -13.55 -13.24
N ASP A 689 -13.90 -14.26 -14.32
CA ASP A 689 -12.52 -14.72 -14.59
C ASP A 689 -11.75 -13.82 -15.57
N GLN A 690 -12.42 -12.80 -16.15
CA GLN A 690 -11.90 -11.94 -17.21
C GLN A 690 -12.30 -10.49 -16.97
N THR A 691 -11.45 -9.55 -17.40
CA THR A 691 -11.71 -8.10 -17.37
C THR A 691 -13.01 -7.78 -18.09
N ARG A 692 -13.94 -7.10 -17.42
CA ARG A 692 -15.33 -6.92 -17.90
C ARG A 692 -15.68 -5.46 -18.18
N THR A 693 -16.60 -5.24 -19.11
CA THR A 693 -17.28 -3.95 -19.29
C THR A 693 -18.74 -4.17 -19.59
N LEU A 694 -19.61 -3.55 -18.81
CA LEU A 694 -21.06 -3.62 -18.93
C LEU A 694 -21.56 -2.60 -19.94
N ILE A 695 -22.49 -3.01 -20.82
CA ILE A 695 -23.04 -2.17 -21.89
C ILE A 695 -24.51 -1.91 -21.59
N TRP A 696 -24.82 -0.67 -21.20
CA TRP A 696 -26.19 -0.23 -20.92
C TRP A 696 -26.77 0.54 -22.09
N ASP A 697 -27.94 0.13 -22.55
CA ASP A 697 -28.81 0.98 -23.37
C ASP A 697 -29.57 1.94 -22.45
N VAL A 698 -29.34 3.24 -22.66
CA VAL A 698 -29.92 4.35 -21.88
C VAL A 698 -30.76 5.27 -22.78
N ARG A 699 -31.27 4.76 -23.90
CA ARG A 699 -32.19 5.50 -24.80
C ARG A 699 -33.53 5.83 -24.14
N GLU A 700 -33.91 5.10 -23.10
CA GLU A 700 -35.01 5.41 -22.18
C GLU A 700 -34.44 5.56 -20.76
N LEU A 701 -34.35 6.79 -20.25
CA LEU A 701 -33.62 7.07 -19.01
C LEU A 701 -34.30 6.51 -17.76
N GLY A 702 -35.62 6.31 -17.81
CA GLY A 702 -36.38 5.72 -16.71
C GLY A 702 -36.32 4.20 -16.62
N ASP A 703 -35.81 3.53 -17.66
CA ASP A 703 -35.72 2.06 -17.75
C ASP A 703 -34.43 1.64 -18.50
N PRO A 704 -33.24 1.95 -17.95
CA PRO A 704 -31.99 1.56 -18.58
C PRO A 704 -31.84 0.03 -18.57
N THR A 705 -31.40 -0.52 -19.70
CA THR A 705 -31.29 -1.98 -19.87
C THR A 705 -29.86 -2.42 -20.12
N LEU A 706 -29.41 -3.46 -19.42
CA LEU A 706 -28.12 -4.10 -19.70
C LEU A 706 -28.28 -4.97 -20.95
N VAL A 707 -27.69 -4.53 -22.07
CA VAL A 707 -27.82 -5.19 -23.38
C VAL A 707 -26.70 -6.16 -23.69
N GLY A 708 -25.53 -5.98 -23.06
CA GLY A 708 -24.38 -6.84 -23.27
C GLY A 708 -23.27 -6.64 -22.25
N GLU A 709 -22.27 -7.50 -22.34
CA GLU A 709 -21.02 -7.42 -21.59
C GLU A 709 -19.88 -7.66 -22.60
N PHE A 710 -18.85 -6.82 -22.55
CA PHE A 710 -17.59 -7.06 -23.24
C PHE A 710 -16.62 -7.74 -22.26
N MET A 711 -15.96 -8.81 -22.72
CA MET A 711 -14.98 -9.56 -21.94
C MET A 711 -13.64 -9.53 -22.68
N LEU A 712 -12.63 -8.92 -22.07
CA LEU A 712 -11.26 -8.93 -22.59
C LEU A 712 -10.56 -10.22 -22.15
N ASP A 713 -9.69 -10.78 -23.01
CA ASP A 713 -8.90 -11.96 -22.65
C ASP A 713 -7.71 -11.62 -21.75
N SER A 714 -8.03 -11.12 -20.55
CA SER A 714 -7.10 -10.69 -19.50
C SER A 714 -7.74 -10.97 -18.15
N LYS A 715 -6.94 -11.25 -17.11
CA LYS A 715 -7.44 -11.37 -15.73
C LYS A 715 -7.18 -10.12 -14.90
N ALA A 716 -6.65 -9.06 -15.51
CA ALA A 716 -6.47 -7.77 -14.84
C ALA A 716 -7.83 -7.18 -14.45
N SER A 717 -7.84 -6.31 -13.46
CA SER A 717 -9.07 -5.64 -13.07
C SER A 717 -9.40 -4.50 -14.02
N ASP A 718 -10.68 -4.40 -14.40
CA ASP A 718 -11.21 -3.22 -15.06
C ASP A 718 -11.15 -2.00 -14.12
N HIS A 719 -11.11 -0.79 -14.68
CA HIS A 719 -11.10 0.43 -13.85
C HIS A 719 -11.76 1.63 -14.53
N ASN A 720 -11.00 2.53 -15.17
CA ASN A 720 -11.52 3.76 -15.78
C ASN A 720 -11.61 3.66 -17.30
N LEU A 721 -12.73 4.11 -17.88
CA LEU A 721 -12.90 4.23 -19.32
C LEU A 721 -13.40 5.62 -19.75
N TYR A 722 -12.99 6.03 -20.94
CA TYR A 722 -13.37 7.32 -21.54
C TYR A 722 -13.70 7.14 -23.01
N ILE A 723 -14.70 7.88 -23.52
CA ILE A 723 -15.13 7.77 -24.92
C ILE A 723 -14.77 9.03 -25.68
N ARG A 724 -14.18 8.86 -26.86
CA ARG A 724 -13.92 9.93 -27.82
C ARG A 724 -14.29 9.45 -29.22
N GLY A 725 -15.37 9.97 -29.77
CA GLY A 725 -15.93 9.48 -31.03
C GLY A 725 -16.42 8.03 -30.89
N ASN A 726 -15.95 7.14 -31.75
CA ASN A 726 -16.27 5.71 -31.72
C ASN A 726 -15.21 4.87 -31.02
N LEU A 727 -14.32 5.49 -30.23
CA LEU A 727 -13.29 4.76 -29.50
C LEU A 727 -13.50 4.90 -27.99
N MET A 728 -13.43 3.77 -27.30
CA MET A 728 -13.38 3.67 -25.84
C MET A 728 -11.93 3.40 -25.41
N TYR A 729 -11.41 4.22 -24.50
CA TYR A 729 -10.05 4.12 -23.96
C TYR A 729 -10.14 3.69 -22.50
N GLN A 730 -9.69 2.49 -22.20
CA GLN A 730 -9.78 1.89 -20.87
C GLN A 730 -8.39 1.78 -20.24
N SER A 731 -8.32 2.13 -18.95
CA SER A 731 -7.20 1.84 -18.08
C SER A 731 -7.59 0.62 -17.26
N ASN A 732 -7.00 -0.54 -17.55
CA ASN A 732 -7.35 -1.80 -16.91
C ASN A 732 -6.18 -2.31 -16.07
N TYR A 733 -5.71 -1.48 -15.13
CA TYR A 733 -4.64 -1.79 -14.18
C TYR A 733 -3.44 -2.50 -14.85
N GLN A 734 -3.18 -3.77 -14.53
CA GLN A 734 -2.03 -4.53 -15.03
C GLN A 734 -2.09 -4.74 -16.55
N ALA A 735 -3.28 -4.76 -17.14
CA ALA A 735 -3.43 -4.87 -18.58
C ALA A 735 -3.12 -3.56 -19.32
N GLY A 736 -2.83 -2.45 -18.61
CA GLY A 736 -2.44 -1.19 -19.22
C GLY A 736 -3.59 -0.44 -19.90
N LEU A 737 -3.27 0.28 -20.97
CA LEU A 737 -4.24 0.97 -21.83
C LEU A 737 -4.84 -0.02 -22.84
N ARG A 738 -6.16 -0.04 -22.95
CA ARG A 738 -6.93 -0.81 -23.94
C ARG A 738 -7.80 0.13 -24.76
N ILE A 739 -7.82 -0.05 -26.08
CA ILE A 739 -8.60 0.79 -26.99
C ILE A 739 -9.58 -0.09 -27.75
N LEU A 740 -10.88 0.16 -27.55
CA LEU A 740 -11.98 -0.56 -28.19
C LEU A 740 -12.65 0.34 -29.23
N ASP A 741 -12.97 -0.21 -30.42
CA ASP A 741 -13.92 0.36 -31.36
C ASP A 741 -15.35 0.00 -30.94
N ILE A 742 -16.18 1.02 -30.78
CA ILE A 742 -17.59 0.95 -30.39
C ILE A 742 -18.53 1.48 -31.48
N SER A 743 -18.10 1.46 -32.74
CA SER A 743 -18.94 1.80 -33.90
C SER A 743 -20.18 0.89 -34.01
N ASP A 744 -20.09 -0.34 -33.52
CA ASP A 744 -21.22 -1.18 -33.12
C ASP A 744 -21.30 -1.20 -31.58
N PRO A 745 -22.19 -0.40 -30.97
CA PRO A 745 -22.17 -0.18 -29.52
C PRO A 745 -22.36 -1.43 -28.66
N GLU A 746 -23.07 -2.43 -29.18
CA GLU A 746 -23.35 -3.67 -28.46
C GLU A 746 -22.26 -4.73 -28.67
N ASN A 747 -21.33 -4.51 -29.61
CA ASN A 747 -20.24 -5.44 -29.94
C ASN A 747 -18.87 -4.72 -30.03
N PRO A 748 -18.32 -4.24 -28.90
CA PRO A 748 -16.99 -3.61 -28.89
C PRO A 748 -15.88 -4.56 -29.38
N VAL A 749 -14.87 -4.01 -30.05
CA VAL A 749 -13.72 -4.76 -30.57
C VAL A 749 -12.42 -4.06 -30.19
N GLU A 750 -11.45 -4.79 -29.63
CA GLU A 750 -10.11 -4.24 -29.35
C GLU A 750 -9.36 -3.91 -30.65
N VAL A 751 -8.85 -2.68 -30.74
CA VAL A 751 -8.16 -2.12 -31.91
C VAL A 751 -6.79 -1.52 -31.55
N GLY A 752 -6.28 -1.85 -30.36
CA GLY A 752 -4.94 -1.51 -29.91
C GLY A 752 -4.80 -1.50 -28.38
N HIS A 753 -3.60 -1.73 -27.89
CA HIS A 753 -3.27 -1.72 -26.47
C HIS A 753 -1.83 -1.30 -26.20
N PHE A 754 -1.57 -0.92 -24.96
CA PHE A 754 -0.22 -0.64 -24.45
C PHE A 754 -0.11 -1.04 -22.98
N ASP A 755 0.74 -2.03 -22.68
CA ASP A 755 1.03 -2.48 -21.34
C ASP A 755 1.96 -1.48 -20.62
N THR A 756 1.53 -0.97 -19.47
CA THR A 756 2.34 -0.03 -18.67
C THR A 756 3.22 -0.73 -17.64
N THR A 757 3.07 -2.05 -17.47
CA THR A 757 3.70 -2.91 -16.45
C THR A 757 4.56 -4.01 -17.09
N PRO A 758 5.78 -3.68 -17.57
CA PRO A 758 6.57 -4.56 -18.41
C PRO A 758 6.96 -5.86 -17.67
N GLY A 759 6.71 -7.00 -18.31
CA GLY A 759 6.95 -8.32 -17.73
C GLY A 759 5.94 -8.71 -16.63
N GLY A 760 4.87 -7.93 -16.48
CA GLY A 760 3.70 -8.24 -15.66
C GLY A 760 2.95 -9.49 -16.13
N GLU A 761 2.31 -10.17 -15.20
CA GLU A 761 1.17 -11.02 -15.55
C GLU A 761 -0.10 -10.18 -15.35
N ASP A 762 -1.03 -10.21 -16.32
CA ASP A 762 -2.34 -9.53 -16.27
C ASP A 762 -3.23 -10.10 -15.17
N LYS A 763 -2.87 -9.86 -13.90
CA LYS A 763 -3.57 -10.34 -12.71
C LYS A 763 -4.49 -9.28 -12.14
N ALA A 764 -5.58 -9.72 -11.52
CA ALA A 764 -6.51 -8.85 -10.81
C ALA A 764 -5.81 -8.10 -9.67
N GLY A 765 -6.09 -6.81 -9.52
CA GLY A 765 -5.46 -5.93 -8.54
C GLY A 765 -5.25 -4.50 -9.04
N PHE A 766 -4.76 -3.65 -8.15
CA PHE A 766 -4.70 -2.19 -8.36
C PHE A 766 -3.36 -1.66 -8.91
N GLY A 767 -2.52 -2.51 -9.50
CA GLY A 767 -1.20 -2.12 -10.04
C GLY A 767 -1.30 -1.78 -11.53
N GLY A 768 -0.46 -0.89 -12.04
CA GLY A 768 -0.46 -0.49 -13.45
C GLY A 768 -1.34 0.73 -13.75
N SER A 769 -1.96 0.76 -14.93
CA SER A 769 -2.69 1.91 -15.47
C SER A 769 -3.92 2.26 -14.61
N TRP A 770 -3.87 3.40 -13.93
CA TRP A 770 -4.95 3.93 -13.10
C TRP A 770 -5.98 4.68 -13.95
N SER A 771 -5.55 5.62 -14.78
CA SER A 771 -6.46 6.46 -15.56
C SER A 771 -5.78 6.96 -16.84
N ASN A 772 -6.57 7.40 -17.81
CA ASN A 772 -6.08 7.92 -19.07
C ASN A 772 -6.83 9.20 -19.47
N TYR A 773 -6.19 10.05 -20.26
CA TYR A 773 -6.78 11.26 -20.83
C TYR A 773 -6.58 11.26 -22.34
N PRO A 774 -7.60 10.87 -23.14
CA PRO A 774 -7.50 10.72 -24.58
C PRO A 774 -7.96 11.96 -25.37
N TYR A 775 -8.20 13.11 -24.71
CA TYR A 775 -8.91 14.24 -25.32
C TYR A 775 -8.04 15.33 -25.95
N PHE A 776 -6.71 15.22 -25.87
CA PHE A 776 -5.81 16.20 -26.49
C PHE A 776 -6.00 16.31 -28.01
N LYS A 777 -5.90 17.52 -28.55
CA LYS A 777 -6.02 17.81 -29.99
C LYS A 777 -4.84 17.26 -30.78
N SER A 778 -3.67 17.15 -30.16
CA SER A 778 -2.49 16.47 -30.74
C SER A 778 -2.72 14.98 -31.03
N GLY A 779 -3.75 14.38 -30.42
CA GLY A 779 -3.99 12.93 -30.46
C GLY A 779 -3.12 12.14 -29.49
N ILE A 780 -2.38 12.81 -28.60
CA ILE A 780 -1.68 12.18 -27.49
C ILE A 780 -2.68 11.65 -26.48
N ILE A 781 -2.42 10.44 -25.99
CA ILE A 781 -3.16 9.80 -24.91
C ILE A 781 -2.22 9.80 -23.71
N ALA A 782 -2.55 10.58 -22.68
CA ALA A 782 -1.78 10.57 -21.44
C ALA A 782 -2.30 9.43 -20.56
N VAL A 783 -1.43 8.60 -20.01
CA VAL A 783 -1.80 7.47 -19.16
C VAL A 783 -1.01 7.55 -17.85
N SER A 784 -1.73 7.53 -16.74
CA SER A 784 -1.17 7.49 -15.40
C SER A 784 -1.05 6.05 -14.94
N SER A 785 0.18 5.57 -14.73
CA SER A 785 0.46 4.23 -14.20
C SER A 785 1.00 4.33 -12.79
N ARG A 786 0.38 3.61 -11.87
CA ARG A 786 0.48 3.82 -10.41
C ARG A 786 1.90 3.79 -9.87
N GLY A 787 2.69 2.79 -10.26
CA GLY A 787 4.04 2.57 -9.76
C GLY A 787 5.14 2.94 -10.75
N GLU A 788 4.78 3.21 -12.00
CA GLU A 788 5.71 3.40 -13.10
C GLU A 788 5.90 4.89 -13.41
N GLY A 789 4.81 5.60 -13.70
CA GLY A 789 4.88 7.01 -14.09
C GLY A 789 3.84 7.44 -15.11
N LEU A 790 4.12 8.56 -15.77
CA LEU A 790 3.28 9.16 -16.81
C LEU A 790 3.75 8.69 -18.19
N PHE A 791 2.86 8.04 -18.92
CA PHE A 791 3.07 7.64 -20.31
C PHE A 791 2.37 8.62 -21.24
N LEU A 792 3.06 9.08 -22.29
CA LEU A 792 2.45 9.76 -23.42
C LEU A 792 2.47 8.81 -24.60
N LEU A 793 1.28 8.38 -25.01
CA LEU A 793 1.06 7.36 -26.02
C LEU A 793 0.36 7.94 -27.25
N LYS A 794 0.45 7.23 -28.36
CA LYS A 794 -0.26 7.61 -29.58
C LYS A 794 -0.79 6.38 -30.32
N LYS A 795 -2.11 6.32 -30.51
CA LYS A 795 -2.71 5.29 -31.36
C LYS A 795 -2.29 5.50 -32.81
N ARG A 796 -1.84 4.44 -33.47
CA ARG A 796 -1.55 4.44 -34.91
C ARG A 796 -2.86 4.61 -35.69
N SER A 797 -2.79 5.41 -36.74
CA SER A 797 -3.85 5.47 -37.75
C SER A 797 -3.79 4.15 -38.53
N VAL A 798 -4.68 3.22 -38.20
CA VAL A 798 -4.90 2.05 -39.06
C VAL A 798 -5.76 2.53 -40.22
N ASP A 799 -5.30 2.35 -41.46
CA ASP A 799 -6.20 2.42 -42.62
C ASP A 799 -7.19 1.24 -42.46
N ILE A 800 -8.37 1.52 -41.91
CA ILE A 800 -9.47 0.55 -41.78
C ILE A 800 -10.19 0.42 -43.12
#